data_AF-A0A453I4A3-F1
#
_entry.id   AF-A0A453I4A3-F1
#
_cell.length_a   1.000
_cell.length_b   1.000
_cell.length_c   1.000
_cell.angle_alpha   90.00
_cell.angle_beta   90.00
_cell.angle_gamma   90.00
#
_symmetry.space_group_name_H-M   'P 1'
#
loop_
_entity.id
_entity.type
_entity.pdbx_description
1 polymer ?
#
loop_
_entity_poly.entity_id
_entity_poly.type
_entity_poly.pdbx_seq_one_letter_code
_entity_poly.pdbx_strand_id
1 'polypeptide(L)'
;MDSCFKVENAKVCMVEPLDCLLSCVSCILRAQQNSKCHRPRDAYWKCFGFAPSQDNEVGRSSSRDLFMKGLSNIQKYLRKCLTEDQRGQTQEAGSASSSLEIVQCHNVFMPGIVEVFVDFAASKLAEAADEPKEKLEKEILELVDAHSGFERKTSKSREKVARRRGDSRGATDRQTNEPKENSNASLLKLHEKRGEFMNSSLYELVVMCARQCHADKYDKGSQRPSQSKLNQSSSLLSFVLKACLEMFRSLTAKSSGLAIGNLRRTLYEDVKNLAQPIVKLIWWLTLDSEQKNGGFKKNTTQGKRTVENKKDQLYLALTCFKELFKLSVSEDRSSDIIDLLISSAPSNIEDMMEADQLHDNDTTVTENPEKRGAHVFLNILKMLYARALSQSLSRESEAVSELIFGISRKLHPDQRHLVGHWAAGLCRKNTVQSPTTAQEMVKLAVHLMTTPDDMILVHEMTTELKKLIASGDEESVDSSEAFLIVNCKTKNSLVAVFLHMVDSSLIELEWGLGKLKAMLTLGYGSSNVDEDQPADERTQRMFLEEALYSRSTSVVHVLSSFTHMSLKGRLKKYHKTPILLHSSIQSDFTFAYSDSQAEQFLKLTAKFYKLLARISKSQIAPKGYKQFIPGLKFQKMAEVTCRMLTAPLYNFVFTLQEVCGTL
;
A
#
# COMPACT_ATOMS: atom_id res chain seq x y z
N MET A 1 -14.06 -25.30 -24.85
CA MET A 1 -14.39 -23.96 -24.33
C MET A 1 -15.89 -23.77 -24.33
N ASP A 2 -16.57 -23.91 -25.47
CA ASP A 2 -18.03 -23.73 -25.55
C ASP A 2 -18.82 -24.62 -24.58
N SER A 3 -18.37 -25.88 -24.37
CA SER A 3 -18.98 -26.81 -23.41
C SER A 3 -18.82 -26.42 -21.93
N CYS A 4 -17.96 -25.45 -21.60
CA CYS A 4 -17.77 -24.95 -20.24
C CYS A 4 -18.84 -23.92 -19.84
N PHE A 5 -19.66 -23.47 -20.80
CA PHE A 5 -20.71 -22.49 -20.60
C PHE A 5 -22.06 -23.09 -20.99
N LYS A 6 -23.09 -22.74 -20.21
CA LYS A 6 -24.48 -23.07 -20.50
C LYS A 6 -25.29 -21.79 -20.46
N VAL A 7 -26.15 -21.59 -21.46
CA VAL A 7 -27.10 -20.48 -21.45
C VAL A 7 -28.38 -20.96 -20.80
N GLU A 8 -28.68 -20.44 -19.62
CA GLU A 8 -29.95 -20.70 -18.91
C GLU A 8 -30.65 -19.36 -18.69
N ASN A 9 -31.94 -19.26 -19.05
CA ASN A 9 -32.76 -18.06 -18.86
C ASN A 9 -32.12 -16.76 -19.41
N ALA A 10 -31.53 -16.82 -20.62
CA ALA A 10 -30.79 -15.72 -21.24
C ALA A 10 -29.62 -15.16 -20.39
N LYS A 11 -29.10 -15.96 -19.44
CA LYS A 11 -27.86 -15.70 -18.71
C LYS A 11 -26.84 -16.79 -19.03
N VAL A 12 -25.60 -16.37 -19.28
CA VAL A 12 -24.48 -17.30 -19.43
C VAL A 12 -24.01 -17.75 -18.06
N CYS A 13 -24.17 -19.04 -17.76
CA CYS A 13 -23.70 -19.70 -16.55
C CYS A 13 -22.44 -20.52 -16.87
N MET A 14 -21.43 -20.43 -16.00
CA MET A 14 -20.26 -21.31 -16.08
C MET A 14 -20.61 -22.65 -15.45
N VAL A 15 -20.39 -23.73 -16.20
CA VAL A 15 -20.62 -25.10 -15.73
C VAL A 15 -19.33 -25.68 -15.16
N GLU A 16 -18.21 -25.48 -15.85
CA GLU A 16 -16.91 -26.03 -15.47
C GLU A 16 -15.81 -24.96 -15.58
N PRO A 17 -15.12 -24.62 -14.48
CA PRO A 17 -13.98 -23.72 -14.51
C PRO A 17 -12.74 -24.46 -15.04
N LEU A 18 -12.62 -24.51 -16.38
CA LEU A 18 -11.56 -25.28 -17.05
C LEU A 18 -10.15 -24.88 -16.62
N ASP A 19 -9.92 -23.60 -16.33
CA ASP A 19 -8.64 -23.12 -15.79
C ASP A 19 -8.34 -23.73 -14.41
N CYS A 20 -9.31 -23.79 -13.50
CA CYS A 20 -9.16 -24.47 -12.21
C CYS A 20 -8.92 -25.97 -12.36
N LEU A 21 -9.61 -26.64 -13.29
CA LEU A 21 -9.40 -28.06 -13.56
C LEU A 21 -7.98 -28.32 -14.07
N LEU A 22 -7.52 -27.56 -15.07
CA LEU A 22 -6.17 -27.69 -15.62
C LEU A 22 -5.10 -27.36 -14.57
N SER A 23 -5.34 -26.35 -13.74
CA SER A 23 -4.48 -26.00 -12.61
C SER A 23 -4.38 -27.17 -11.62
N CYS A 24 -5.51 -27.75 -11.22
CA CYS A 24 -5.56 -28.89 -10.31
C CYS A 24 -4.80 -30.10 -10.86
N VAL A 25 -5.03 -30.46 -12.12
CA VAL A 25 -4.31 -31.55 -12.78
C VAL A 25 -2.81 -31.28 -12.82
N SER A 26 -2.39 -30.07 -13.19
CA SER A 26 -0.99 -29.65 -13.19
C SER A 26 -0.35 -29.77 -11.79
N CYS A 27 -1.04 -29.30 -10.75
CA CYS A 27 -0.58 -29.39 -9.35
C CYS A 27 -0.41 -30.85 -8.89
N ILE A 28 -1.38 -31.72 -9.18
CA ILE A 28 -1.32 -33.15 -8.83
C ILE A 28 -0.11 -33.82 -9.49
N LEU A 29 0.10 -33.57 -10.78
CA LEU A 29 1.23 -34.15 -11.52
C LEU A 29 2.57 -33.70 -10.93
N ARG A 30 2.71 -32.46 -10.50
CA ARG A 30 3.96 -32.00 -9.85
C ARG A 30 4.13 -32.59 -8.45
N ALA A 31 3.05 -32.70 -7.67
CA ALA A 31 3.10 -33.29 -6.33
C ALA A 31 3.58 -34.76 -6.37
N GLN A 32 3.17 -35.52 -7.38
CA GLN A 32 3.63 -36.91 -7.62
C GLN A 32 5.13 -37.01 -7.99
N GLN A 33 5.72 -35.94 -8.51
CA GLN A 33 7.12 -35.90 -8.95
C GLN A 33 8.07 -35.75 -7.74
N ASN A 34 7.64 -34.98 -6.74
CA ASN A 34 8.37 -34.72 -5.50
C ASN A 34 8.28 -35.84 -4.45
N SER A 35 7.38 -36.81 -4.63
CA SER A 35 7.14 -37.91 -3.68
C SER A 35 8.04 -39.13 -3.87
N LYS A 36 9.23 -38.98 -4.47
CA LYS A 36 10.30 -40.00 -4.44
C LYS A 36 10.88 -40.13 -3.02
N CYS A 37 10.04 -40.43 -2.04
CA CYS A 37 10.44 -40.76 -0.69
C CYS A 37 10.69 -42.27 -0.65
N HIS A 38 11.87 -42.70 -0.21
CA HIS A 38 12.30 -44.11 -0.14
C HIS A 38 11.51 -44.99 0.85
N ARG A 39 10.34 -44.56 1.34
CA ARG A 39 9.41 -45.39 2.10
C ARG A 39 7.95 -45.10 1.70
N PRO A 40 7.15 -46.13 1.37
CA PRO A 40 5.76 -45.94 1.00
C PRO A 40 4.95 -45.54 2.24
N ARG A 41 4.45 -44.30 2.28
CA ARG A 41 3.40 -43.90 3.23
C ARG A 41 2.04 -44.13 2.55
N ASP A 42 1.61 -45.39 2.53
CA ASP A 42 0.43 -45.92 1.81
C ASP A 42 -0.94 -45.35 2.23
N ALA A 43 -0.99 -44.37 3.14
CA ALA A 43 -2.24 -43.88 3.70
C ALA A 43 -2.79 -42.61 3.03
N TYR A 44 -1.95 -41.74 2.46
CA TYR A 44 -2.41 -40.41 1.99
C TYR A 44 -2.84 -40.36 0.51
N TRP A 45 -2.37 -41.28 -0.32
CA TRP A 45 -2.63 -41.25 -1.78
C TRP A 45 -3.91 -41.97 -2.22
N LYS A 46 -4.57 -42.70 -1.32
CA LYS A 46 -5.83 -43.41 -1.61
C LYS A 46 -7.00 -42.49 -1.96
N CYS A 47 -6.91 -41.19 -1.66
CA CYS A 47 -8.01 -40.23 -1.87
C CYS A 47 -8.19 -39.74 -3.31
N PHE A 48 -7.24 -39.94 -4.23
CA PHE A 48 -7.33 -39.40 -5.59
C PHE A 48 -7.68 -40.41 -6.69
N GLY A 49 -8.05 -41.65 -6.34
CA GLY A 49 -8.46 -42.66 -7.33
C GLY A 49 -7.34 -43.17 -8.26
N PHE A 50 -6.11 -42.64 -8.13
CA PHE A 50 -4.91 -43.20 -8.76
C PHE A 50 -4.48 -44.44 -7.97
N ALA A 51 -5.11 -45.57 -8.24
CA ALA A 51 -4.72 -46.83 -7.62
C ALA A 51 -3.35 -47.27 -8.18
N PRO A 52 -2.33 -47.53 -7.34
CA PRO A 52 -1.04 -48.08 -7.79
C PRO A 52 -1.20 -49.43 -8.51
N SER A 53 -2.36 -50.08 -8.36
CA SER A 53 -2.67 -51.38 -8.96
C SER A 53 -2.95 -51.34 -10.47
N GLN A 54 -3.20 -50.16 -11.08
CA GLN A 54 -3.39 -50.04 -12.53
C GLN A 54 -2.15 -49.54 -13.29
N ASP A 55 -1.24 -48.83 -12.62
CA ASP A 55 -0.01 -48.29 -13.23
C ASP A 55 1.15 -49.33 -13.27
N ASN A 56 0.97 -50.53 -12.70
CA ASN A 56 1.96 -51.62 -12.66
C ASN A 56 1.78 -52.69 -13.76
N GLU A 57 0.87 -52.50 -14.73
CA GLU A 57 0.77 -53.42 -15.88
C GLU A 57 1.88 -53.15 -16.90
N VAL A 58 2.70 -54.18 -17.17
CA VAL A 58 3.79 -54.13 -18.15
C VAL A 58 3.25 -53.71 -19.52
N GLY A 59 3.66 -52.52 -19.99
CA GLY A 59 3.34 -52.01 -21.34
C GLY A 59 2.25 -50.92 -21.40
N ARG A 60 1.60 -50.56 -20.28
CA ARG A 60 0.70 -49.39 -20.23
C ARG A 60 1.48 -48.13 -19.88
N SER A 61 1.26 -47.04 -20.63
CA SER A 61 1.79 -45.73 -20.25
C SER A 61 1.14 -45.32 -18.92
N SER A 62 1.95 -44.86 -17.97
CA SER A 62 1.44 -44.47 -16.66
C SER A 62 0.37 -43.39 -16.83
N SER A 63 -0.64 -43.40 -15.96
CA SER A 63 -1.68 -42.38 -15.90
C SER A 63 -1.07 -40.96 -15.92
N ARG A 64 0.03 -40.78 -15.19
CA ARG A 64 0.87 -39.58 -15.19
C ARG A 64 1.38 -39.19 -16.59
N ASP A 65 1.97 -40.11 -17.35
CA ASP A 65 2.52 -39.82 -18.68
C ASP A 65 1.43 -39.42 -19.66
N LEU A 66 0.24 -40.05 -19.56
CA LEU A 66 -0.92 -39.69 -20.37
C LEU A 66 -1.41 -38.27 -20.08
N PHE A 67 -1.53 -37.88 -18.81
CA PHE A 67 -1.92 -36.52 -18.43
C PHE A 67 -0.85 -35.48 -18.80
N MET A 68 0.44 -35.80 -18.61
CA MET A 68 1.55 -34.92 -19.03
C MET A 68 1.58 -34.71 -20.53
N LYS A 69 1.34 -35.76 -21.31
CA LYS A 69 1.19 -35.70 -22.78
C LYS A 69 -0.05 -34.89 -23.16
N GLY A 70 -1.17 -35.10 -22.47
CA GLY A 70 -2.40 -34.33 -22.63
C GLY A 70 -2.19 -32.83 -22.45
N LEU A 71 -1.61 -32.41 -21.33
CA LEU A 71 -1.28 -31.00 -21.06
C LEU A 71 -0.35 -30.42 -22.12
N SER A 72 0.70 -31.16 -22.52
CA SER A 72 1.65 -30.69 -23.54
C SER A 72 0.99 -30.57 -24.92
N ASN A 73 0.04 -31.44 -25.25
CA ASN A 73 -0.75 -31.34 -26.48
C ASN A 73 -1.69 -30.13 -26.46
N ILE A 74 -2.38 -29.89 -25.35
CA ILE A 74 -3.24 -28.72 -25.18
C ILE A 74 -2.42 -27.43 -25.28
N GLN A 75 -1.26 -27.37 -24.62
CA GLN A 75 -0.33 -26.24 -24.69
C GLN A 75 0.13 -25.96 -26.14
N LYS A 76 0.52 -27.00 -26.88
CA LYS A 76 0.92 -26.87 -28.30
C LYS A 76 -0.23 -26.39 -29.17
N TYR A 77 -1.43 -26.92 -28.96
CA TYR A 77 -2.63 -26.51 -29.69
C TYR A 77 -3.02 -25.06 -29.38
N LEU A 78 -2.96 -24.68 -28.10
CA LEU A 78 -3.22 -23.31 -27.63
C LEU A 78 -2.28 -22.32 -28.33
N ARG A 79 -0.96 -22.59 -28.33
CA ARG A 79 0.01 -21.74 -29.02
C ARG A 79 -0.30 -21.58 -30.51
N LYS A 80 -0.63 -22.68 -31.20
CA LYS A 80 -1.00 -22.64 -32.61
C LYS A 80 -2.20 -21.70 -32.84
N CYS A 81 -3.26 -21.84 -32.04
CA CYS A 81 -4.44 -20.99 -32.13
C CYS A 81 -4.11 -19.52 -31.87
N LEU A 82 -3.27 -19.23 -30.87
CA LEU A 82 -2.86 -17.87 -30.52
C LEU A 82 -2.03 -17.20 -31.62
N THR A 83 -1.24 -17.98 -32.37
CA THR A 83 -0.49 -17.47 -33.54
C THR A 83 -1.36 -17.26 -34.77
N GLU A 84 -2.42 -18.05 -34.95
CA GLU A 84 -3.35 -17.94 -36.09
C GLU A 84 -4.33 -16.77 -35.90
N ASP A 85 -4.84 -16.54 -34.69
CA ASP A 85 -5.74 -15.42 -34.35
C ASP A 85 -5.08 -14.03 -34.46
N GLN A 86 -3.75 -13.95 -34.34
CA GLN A 86 -3.01 -12.70 -34.60
C GLN A 86 -2.97 -12.37 -36.10
N ARG A 87 -3.13 -13.36 -36.99
CA ARG A 87 -3.11 -13.19 -38.44
C ARG A 87 -4.49 -12.88 -39.03
N GLY A 88 -5.57 -13.26 -38.34
CA GLY A 88 -6.96 -13.16 -38.81
C GLY A 88 -7.74 -11.88 -38.43
N GLN A 89 -7.15 -10.92 -37.69
CA GLN A 89 -7.87 -9.79 -37.09
C GLN A 89 -8.46 -8.72 -38.06
N THR A 90 -8.60 -8.98 -39.36
CA THR A 90 -9.09 -7.99 -40.32
C THR A 90 -10.55 -8.18 -40.75
N GLN A 91 -11.20 -9.31 -40.49
CA GLN A 91 -12.60 -9.50 -40.92
C GLN A 91 -13.37 -10.30 -39.89
N GLU A 92 -14.32 -9.66 -39.22
CA GLU A 92 -15.72 -10.12 -39.23
C GLU A 92 -16.61 -9.08 -38.54
N ALA A 93 -17.34 -8.36 -39.40
CA ALA A 93 -18.51 -7.59 -39.04
C ALA A 93 -19.73 -8.51 -39.16
N GLY A 94 -20.50 -8.64 -38.07
CA GLY A 94 -21.90 -9.07 -38.10
C GLY A 94 -22.16 -10.53 -37.72
N SER A 95 -22.55 -10.79 -36.47
CA SER A 95 -23.62 -11.75 -36.13
C SER A 95 -24.04 -11.69 -34.66
N ALA A 96 -25.34 -11.95 -34.43
CA ALA A 96 -26.13 -12.26 -33.23
C ALA A 96 -25.64 -11.81 -31.82
N SER A 97 -26.54 -11.20 -31.03
CA SER A 97 -26.28 -10.77 -29.64
C SER A 97 -25.83 -11.89 -28.68
N SER A 98 -26.19 -13.15 -28.93
CA SER A 98 -25.79 -14.30 -28.13
C SER A 98 -24.34 -14.76 -28.36
N SER A 99 -23.79 -14.55 -29.56
CA SER A 99 -22.38 -14.89 -29.85
C SER A 99 -21.42 -13.93 -29.15
N LEU A 100 -21.83 -12.65 -29.01
CA LEU A 100 -21.03 -11.61 -28.38
C LEU A 100 -20.81 -11.84 -26.88
N GLU A 101 -21.79 -12.38 -26.15
CA GLU A 101 -21.68 -12.69 -24.72
C GLU A 101 -20.75 -13.87 -24.46
N ILE A 102 -20.81 -14.91 -25.30
CA ILE A 102 -19.90 -16.06 -25.23
C ILE A 102 -18.46 -15.63 -25.56
N VAL A 103 -18.26 -14.78 -26.59
CA VAL A 103 -16.95 -14.21 -26.91
C VAL A 103 -16.41 -13.35 -25.77
N GLN A 104 -17.27 -12.59 -25.07
CA GLN A 104 -16.87 -11.86 -23.86
C GLN A 104 -16.47 -12.80 -22.72
N CYS A 105 -17.20 -13.89 -22.51
CA CYS A 105 -16.82 -14.92 -21.54
C CYS A 105 -15.46 -15.52 -21.89
N HIS A 106 -15.22 -15.88 -23.15
CA HIS A 106 -13.91 -16.38 -23.60
C HIS A 106 -12.78 -15.40 -23.26
N ASN A 107 -12.95 -14.10 -23.50
CA ASN A 107 -11.93 -13.10 -23.16
C ASN A 107 -11.67 -12.95 -21.65
N VAL A 108 -12.61 -13.36 -20.80
CA VAL A 108 -12.47 -13.36 -19.33
C VAL A 108 -11.78 -14.63 -18.81
N PHE A 109 -12.02 -15.80 -19.43
CA PHE A 109 -11.49 -17.09 -18.96
C PHE A 109 -10.17 -17.51 -19.62
N MET A 110 -9.93 -17.09 -20.86
CA MET A 110 -8.68 -17.40 -21.57
C MET A 110 -7.41 -16.94 -20.82
N PRO A 111 -7.37 -15.76 -20.17
CA PRO A 111 -6.23 -15.40 -19.32
C PRO A 111 -5.84 -16.47 -18.30
N GLY A 112 -6.80 -17.20 -17.73
CA GLY A 112 -6.52 -18.26 -16.75
C GLY A 112 -5.93 -19.50 -17.30
N ILE A 113 -6.48 -19.95 -18.42
CA ILE A 113 -5.93 -21.10 -19.13
C ILE A 113 -4.48 -20.79 -19.53
N VAL A 114 -4.23 -19.55 -20.00
CA VAL A 114 -2.88 -19.09 -20.31
C VAL A 114 -1.99 -19.05 -19.07
N GLU A 115 -2.44 -18.52 -17.93
CA GLU A 115 -1.69 -18.53 -16.66
C GLU A 115 -1.28 -19.94 -16.23
N VAL A 116 -2.19 -20.92 -16.32
CA VAL A 116 -1.90 -22.33 -16.01
C VAL A 116 -0.80 -22.89 -16.91
N PHE A 117 -0.80 -22.56 -18.20
CA PHE A 117 0.23 -23.01 -19.12
C PHE A 117 1.55 -22.24 -19.00
N VAL A 118 1.52 -20.98 -18.55
CA VAL A 118 2.75 -20.24 -18.16
C VAL A 118 3.38 -20.91 -16.94
N ASP A 119 2.59 -21.21 -15.91
CA ASP A 119 3.05 -21.95 -14.73
C ASP A 119 3.58 -23.35 -15.11
N PHE A 120 2.88 -24.07 -15.99
CA PHE A 120 3.32 -25.37 -16.51
C PHE A 120 4.67 -25.28 -17.25
N ALA A 121 4.84 -24.30 -18.14
CA ALA A 121 6.10 -24.07 -18.83
C ALA A 121 7.24 -23.67 -17.87
N ALA A 122 6.96 -22.78 -16.90
CA ALA A 122 7.92 -22.36 -15.89
C ALA A 122 8.38 -23.53 -15.01
N SER A 123 7.49 -24.44 -14.65
CA SER A 123 7.87 -25.64 -13.89
C SER A 123 8.81 -26.57 -14.67
N LYS A 124 8.65 -26.67 -16.00
CA LYS A 124 9.58 -27.41 -16.86
C LYS A 124 10.92 -26.69 -17.00
N LEU A 125 10.91 -25.35 -16.97
CA LEU A 125 12.12 -24.53 -17.03
C LEU A 125 13.04 -24.80 -15.82
N ALA A 126 12.45 -25.00 -14.64
CA ALA A 126 13.18 -25.36 -13.42
C ALA A 126 13.94 -26.71 -13.54
N GLU A 127 13.43 -27.64 -14.35
CA GLU A 127 13.97 -29.01 -14.50
C GLU A 127 14.88 -29.18 -15.74
N ALA A 128 14.94 -28.20 -16.63
CA ALA A 128 15.58 -28.32 -17.94
C ALA A 128 17.10 -28.08 -17.90
N ALA A 129 17.86 -28.74 -18.78
CA ALA A 129 19.26 -28.41 -19.12
C ALA A 129 19.32 -27.17 -20.05
N ASP A 130 20.50 -26.59 -20.33
CA ASP A 130 20.59 -25.25 -20.96
C ASP A 130 19.99 -25.13 -22.37
N GLU A 131 20.16 -26.13 -23.26
CA GLU A 131 19.56 -26.09 -24.62
C GLU A 131 18.01 -26.08 -24.65
N PRO A 132 17.28 -26.90 -23.87
CA PRO A 132 15.82 -26.82 -23.81
C PRO A 132 15.28 -25.56 -23.12
N LYS A 133 16.10 -24.82 -22.36
CA LYS A 133 15.65 -23.59 -21.66
C LYS A 133 15.25 -22.49 -22.64
N GLU A 134 16.05 -22.18 -23.66
CA GLU A 134 15.73 -21.09 -24.60
C GLU A 134 14.39 -21.32 -25.33
N LYS A 135 14.07 -22.57 -25.67
CA LYS A 135 12.79 -22.93 -26.30
C LYS A 135 11.61 -22.72 -25.34
N LEU A 136 11.80 -23.04 -24.06
CA LEU A 136 10.80 -22.83 -23.01
C LEU A 136 10.63 -21.34 -22.70
N GLU A 137 11.70 -20.55 -22.65
CA GLU A 137 11.63 -19.09 -22.46
C GLU A 137 10.83 -18.42 -23.59
N LYS A 138 11.09 -18.81 -24.84
CA LYS A 138 10.32 -18.33 -26.00
C LYS A 138 8.84 -18.71 -25.88
N GLU A 139 8.54 -19.94 -25.46
CA GLU A 139 7.18 -20.40 -25.24
C GLU A 139 6.45 -19.61 -24.14
N ILE A 140 7.14 -19.30 -23.04
CA ILE A 140 6.58 -18.47 -21.97
C ILE A 140 6.29 -17.06 -22.48
N LEU A 141 7.20 -16.45 -23.25
CA LEU A 141 6.99 -15.13 -23.83
C LEU A 141 5.76 -15.08 -24.74
N GLU A 142 5.58 -16.07 -25.62
CA GLU A 142 4.41 -16.17 -26.50
C GLU A 142 3.08 -16.26 -25.71
N LEU A 143 3.08 -17.03 -24.61
CA LEU A 143 1.92 -17.16 -23.73
C LEU A 143 1.63 -15.85 -22.98
N VAL A 144 2.65 -15.18 -22.44
CA VAL A 144 2.46 -13.91 -21.72
C VAL A 144 2.02 -12.78 -22.65
N ASP A 145 2.54 -12.73 -23.88
CA ASP A 145 2.07 -11.79 -24.90
C ASP A 145 0.57 -11.99 -25.16
N ALA A 146 0.12 -13.24 -25.32
CA ALA A 146 -1.28 -13.57 -25.50
C ALA A 146 -2.13 -13.16 -24.29
N HIS A 147 -1.67 -13.43 -23.07
CA HIS A 147 -2.32 -12.98 -21.82
C HIS A 147 -2.54 -11.47 -21.81
N SER A 148 -1.48 -10.70 -22.10
CA SER A 148 -1.55 -9.23 -22.15
C SER A 148 -2.50 -8.73 -23.25
N GLY A 149 -2.66 -9.51 -24.33
CA GLY A 149 -3.61 -9.25 -25.41
C GLY A 149 -5.06 -9.41 -24.93
N PHE A 150 -5.35 -10.47 -24.17
CA PHE A 150 -6.67 -10.69 -23.58
C PHE A 150 -7.00 -9.65 -22.50
N GLU A 151 -6.07 -9.29 -21.62
CA GLU A 151 -6.27 -8.20 -20.64
C GLU A 151 -6.65 -6.88 -21.33
N ARG A 152 -5.98 -6.54 -22.44
CA ARG A 152 -6.29 -5.35 -23.24
C ARG A 152 -7.66 -5.41 -23.93
N LYS A 153 -8.13 -6.59 -24.34
CA LYS A 153 -9.48 -6.78 -24.89
C LYS A 153 -10.54 -6.61 -23.81
N THR A 154 -10.30 -7.18 -22.63
CA THR A 154 -11.20 -7.12 -21.48
C THR A 154 -11.33 -5.69 -20.94
N SER A 155 -10.24 -4.93 -20.83
CA SER A 155 -10.28 -3.53 -20.37
C SER A 155 -11.06 -2.62 -21.33
N LYS A 156 -10.85 -2.75 -22.65
CA LYS A 156 -11.61 -2.01 -23.68
C LYS A 156 -13.11 -2.32 -23.64
N SER A 157 -13.48 -3.57 -23.36
CA SER A 157 -14.89 -3.96 -23.22
C SER A 157 -15.53 -3.29 -22.00
N ARG A 158 -14.82 -3.23 -20.86
CA ARG A 158 -15.29 -2.54 -19.65
C ARG A 158 -15.47 -1.05 -19.86
N GLU A 159 -14.54 -0.38 -20.55
CA GLU A 159 -14.65 1.05 -20.85
C GLU A 159 -15.87 1.37 -21.73
N LYS A 160 -16.14 0.53 -22.74
CA LYS A 160 -17.35 0.65 -23.58
C LYS A 160 -18.64 0.48 -22.78
N VAL A 161 -18.68 -0.44 -21.82
CA VAL A 161 -19.83 -0.66 -20.93
C VAL A 161 -20.00 0.51 -19.94
N ALA A 162 -18.90 1.07 -19.43
CA ALA A 162 -18.93 2.23 -18.55
C ALA A 162 -19.43 3.50 -19.26
N ARG A 163 -18.99 3.76 -20.50
CA ARG A 163 -19.46 4.90 -21.31
C ARG A 163 -20.96 4.82 -21.60
N ARG A 164 -21.48 3.63 -21.97
CA ARG A 164 -22.93 3.42 -22.17
C ARG A 164 -23.78 3.71 -20.93
N ARG A 165 -23.21 3.58 -19.73
CA ARG A 165 -23.86 3.94 -18.44
C ARG A 165 -23.85 5.44 -18.16
N GLY A 166 -22.88 6.18 -18.72
CA GLY A 166 -22.81 7.64 -18.61
C GLY A 166 -23.78 8.37 -19.54
N ASP A 167 -24.05 7.80 -20.72
CA ASP A 167 -24.84 8.45 -21.77
C ASP A 167 -26.37 8.24 -21.65
N SER A 168 -26.85 7.41 -20.72
CA SER A 168 -28.29 7.08 -20.59
C SER A 168 -29.09 8.05 -19.70
N ARG A 169 -28.69 9.32 -19.58
CA ARG A 169 -29.43 10.32 -18.77
C ARG A 169 -30.65 10.94 -19.45
N GLY A 170 -31.05 10.44 -20.63
CA GLY A 170 -32.20 10.94 -21.38
C GLY A 170 -33.00 9.83 -22.06
N ALA A 171 -33.70 8.99 -21.30
CA ALA A 171 -34.84 8.24 -21.81
C ALA A 171 -35.76 7.86 -20.63
N THR A 172 -36.94 8.46 -20.63
CA THR A 172 -38.05 8.18 -19.70
C THR A 172 -38.59 6.77 -19.87
N ASP A 173 -38.73 6.10 -18.73
CA ASP A 173 -39.83 5.22 -18.33
C ASP A 173 -40.04 3.85 -19.03
N ARG A 174 -39.70 2.78 -18.30
CA ARG A 174 -40.69 1.77 -17.84
C ARG A 174 -40.05 0.87 -16.78
N GLN A 175 -40.65 0.87 -15.60
CA GLN A 175 -40.33 -0.05 -14.51
C GLN A 175 -40.60 -1.50 -14.94
N THR A 176 -39.54 -2.30 -15.02
CA THR A 176 -39.62 -3.74 -14.75
C THR A 176 -38.81 -4.01 -13.48
N ASN A 177 -39.51 -4.33 -12.40
CA ASN A 177 -38.93 -4.78 -11.13
C ASN A 177 -38.27 -6.14 -11.32
N GLU A 178 -37.01 -6.15 -11.75
CA GLU A 178 -36.07 -7.22 -11.43
C GLU A 178 -34.71 -6.59 -11.09
N PRO A 179 -34.03 -7.04 -10.02
CA PRO A 179 -32.65 -6.65 -9.80
C PRO A 179 -31.82 -7.33 -10.88
N LYS A 180 -31.44 -6.58 -11.93
CA LYS A 180 -30.35 -6.96 -12.83
C LYS A 180 -29.05 -6.91 -12.03
N GLU A 181 -28.81 -7.92 -11.19
CA GLU A 181 -27.46 -8.26 -10.78
C GLU A 181 -26.63 -8.42 -12.06
N ASN A 182 -25.64 -7.54 -12.22
CA ASN A 182 -24.68 -7.58 -13.31
C ASN A 182 -24.09 -9.00 -13.37
N SER A 183 -24.43 -9.79 -14.40
CA SER A 183 -23.88 -11.13 -14.66
C SER A 183 -22.34 -11.15 -14.63
N ASN A 184 -21.72 -10.00 -14.90
CA ASN A 184 -20.27 -9.80 -14.84
C ASN A 184 -19.71 -9.81 -13.40
N ALA A 185 -20.48 -9.42 -12.39
CA ALA A 185 -19.99 -9.34 -11.01
C ALA A 185 -19.84 -10.73 -10.36
N SER A 186 -20.72 -11.68 -10.68
CA SER A 186 -20.61 -13.07 -10.26
C SER A 186 -19.50 -13.82 -11.00
N LEU A 187 -19.33 -13.58 -12.31
CA LEU A 187 -18.22 -14.14 -13.11
C LEU A 187 -16.84 -13.63 -12.63
N LEU A 188 -16.74 -12.38 -12.16
CA LEU A 188 -15.50 -11.82 -11.62
C LEU A 188 -15.14 -12.39 -10.24
N LYS A 189 -16.13 -12.67 -9.38
CA LYS A 189 -15.90 -13.33 -8.08
C LYS A 189 -15.36 -14.76 -8.21
N LEU A 190 -15.65 -15.44 -9.33
CA LEU A 190 -15.09 -16.76 -9.64
C LEU A 190 -13.64 -16.65 -10.13
N HIS A 191 -13.31 -15.64 -10.94
CA HIS A 191 -11.92 -15.34 -11.32
C HIS A 191 -11.04 -14.98 -10.11
N GLU A 192 -11.62 -14.35 -9.08
CA GLU A 192 -10.93 -13.94 -7.85
C GLU A 192 -10.49 -15.12 -6.96
N LYS A 193 -10.99 -16.35 -7.23
CA LYS A 193 -10.63 -17.57 -6.49
C LYS A 193 -9.65 -18.48 -7.23
N ARG A 194 -8.89 -17.96 -8.21
CA ARG A 194 -7.95 -18.75 -9.00
C ARG A 194 -6.82 -19.32 -8.14
N GLY A 195 -6.31 -20.49 -8.53
CA GLY A 195 -5.15 -21.14 -7.91
C GLY A 195 -3.89 -20.27 -7.99
N GLU A 196 -3.13 -20.24 -6.89
CA GLU A 196 -1.90 -19.48 -6.76
C GLU A 196 -0.76 -20.12 -7.56
N PHE A 197 0.13 -19.30 -8.15
CA PHE A 197 1.37 -19.79 -8.75
C PHE A 197 2.19 -20.55 -7.71
N MET A 198 2.84 -21.63 -8.11
CA MET A 198 3.76 -22.33 -7.22
C MET A 198 5.04 -21.51 -7.03
N ASN A 199 5.55 -21.44 -5.79
CA ASN A 199 6.73 -20.64 -5.42
C ASN A 199 7.94 -20.87 -6.34
N SER A 200 8.23 -22.14 -6.70
CA SER A 200 9.36 -22.50 -7.56
C SER A 200 9.20 -22.02 -9.01
N SER A 201 7.98 -22.09 -9.56
CA SER A 201 7.69 -21.65 -10.93
C SER A 201 7.73 -20.12 -11.03
N LEU A 202 7.22 -19.43 -10.00
CA LEU A 202 7.31 -17.98 -9.90
C LEU A 202 8.78 -17.52 -9.80
N TYR A 203 9.61 -18.20 -9.00
CA TYR A 203 11.03 -17.88 -8.89
C TYR A 203 11.74 -17.91 -10.23
N GLU A 204 11.58 -18.98 -11.01
CA GLU A 204 12.17 -19.09 -12.35
C GLU A 204 11.68 -18.00 -13.29
N LEU A 205 10.39 -17.64 -13.24
CA LEU A 205 9.84 -16.53 -14.02
C LEU A 205 10.47 -15.17 -13.66
N VAL A 206 10.68 -14.90 -12.37
CA VAL A 206 11.32 -13.65 -11.92
C VAL A 206 12.80 -13.63 -12.32
N VAL A 207 13.51 -14.75 -12.21
CA VAL A 207 14.91 -14.86 -12.64
C VAL A 207 15.04 -14.66 -14.14
N MET A 208 14.20 -15.31 -14.94
CA MET A 208 14.13 -15.12 -16.40
C MET A 208 13.83 -13.67 -16.75
N CYS A 209 12.86 -13.04 -16.06
CA CYS A 209 12.52 -11.64 -16.27
C CYS A 209 13.71 -10.71 -15.95
N ALA A 210 14.40 -10.92 -14.83
CA ALA A 210 15.58 -10.14 -14.45
C ALA A 210 16.71 -10.30 -15.48
N ARG A 211 16.98 -11.52 -15.95
CA ARG A 211 17.99 -11.79 -17.00
C ARG A 211 17.68 -11.03 -18.30
N GLN A 212 16.43 -11.07 -18.76
CA GLN A 212 16.03 -10.35 -19.98
C GLN A 212 16.17 -8.83 -19.83
N CYS A 213 15.82 -8.27 -18.66
CA CYS A 213 16.03 -6.86 -18.37
C CYS A 213 17.53 -6.47 -18.33
N HIS A 214 18.41 -7.36 -17.86
CA HIS A 214 19.86 -7.14 -17.84
C HIS A 214 20.50 -7.23 -19.23
N ALA A 215 20.07 -8.17 -20.08
CA ALA A 215 20.57 -8.33 -21.45
C ALA A 215 20.32 -7.07 -22.31
N ASP A 216 19.17 -6.41 -22.13
CA ASP A 216 18.82 -5.16 -22.81
C ASP A 216 19.77 -3.98 -22.48
N LYS A 217 20.56 -4.04 -21.38
CA LYS A 217 21.45 -2.95 -20.93
C LYS A 217 22.84 -2.96 -21.58
N TYR A 218 23.33 -4.14 -21.96
CA TYR A 218 24.71 -4.33 -22.46
C TYR A 218 24.79 -4.61 -23.96
N ASP A 219 23.65 -4.80 -24.63
CA ASP A 219 23.59 -4.95 -26.09
C ASP A 219 23.75 -3.58 -26.80
N LYS A 220 24.94 -2.98 -26.64
CA LYS A 220 25.41 -1.80 -27.38
C LYS A 220 26.11 -2.17 -28.69
N GLY A 221 26.28 -3.46 -28.97
CA GLY A 221 27.00 -3.98 -30.14
C GLY A 221 26.06 -4.69 -31.11
N SER A 222 25.68 -3.98 -32.18
CA SER A 222 24.97 -4.50 -33.37
C SER A 222 23.47 -4.82 -33.19
N GLN A 223 22.65 -3.86 -33.65
CA GLN A 223 21.18 -3.89 -33.77
C GLN A 223 20.40 -3.61 -32.48
N ARG A 224 19.78 -2.41 -32.43
CA ARG A 224 18.74 -2.07 -31.44
C ARG A 224 17.74 -3.22 -31.31
N PRO A 225 17.33 -3.64 -30.10
CA PRO A 225 16.28 -4.63 -29.95
C PRO A 225 15.02 -4.15 -30.68
N SER A 226 14.45 -5.02 -31.51
CA SER A 226 13.23 -4.74 -32.25
C SER A 226 12.10 -4.37 -31.28
N GLN A 227 11.20 -3.47 -31.70
CA GLN A 227 10.08 -3.01 -30.86
C GLN A 227 9.22 -4.15 -30.28
N SER A 228 9.21 -5.32 -30.93
CA SER A 228 8.55 -6.52 -30.44
C SER A 228 9.22 -7.09 -29.18
N LYS A 229 10.56 -7.19 -29.15
CA LYS A 229 11.31 -7.71 -28.00
C LYS A 229 11.14 -6.84 -26.74
N LEU A 230 11.12 -5.52 -26.90
CA LEU A 230 10.95 -4.58 -25.77
C LEU A 230 9.52 -4.59 -25.20
N ASN A 231 8.51 -4.80 -26.05
CA ASN A 231 7.12 -4.92 -25.61
C ASN A 231 6.89 -6.28 -24.92
N GLN A 232 7.57 -7.33 -25.39
CA GLN A 232 7.58 -8.66 -24.80
C GLN A 232 8.16 -8.63 -23.38
N SER A 233 9.34 -8.02 -23.18
CA SER A 233 9.95 -7.89 -21.85
C SER A 233 9.10 -7.04 -20.89
N SER A 234 8.42 -6.01 -21.40
CA SER A 234 7.49 -5.20 -20.60
C SER A 234 6.23 -5.99 -20.16
N SER A 235 5.68 -6.81 -21.04
CA SER A 235 4.50 -7.64 -20.73
C SER A 235 4.85 -8.74 -19.71
N LEU A 236 6.01 -9.39 -19.89
CA LEU A 236 6.56 -10.36 -18.94
C LEU A 236 6.75 -9.74 -17.56
N LEU A 237 7.39 -8.58 -17.48
CA LEU A 237 7.62 -7.90 -16.21
C LEU A 237 6.30 -7.56 -15.49
N SER A 238 5.30 -7.05 -16.20
CA SER A 238 4.01 -6.74 -15.58
C SER A 238 3.29 -8.01 -15.10
N PHE A 239 3.30 -9.06 -15.91
CA PHE A 239 2.69 -10.35 -15.57
C PHE A 239 3.33 -10.95 -14.30
N VAL A 240 4.66 -11.04 -14.28
CA VAL A 240 5.42 -11.61 -13.16
C VAL A 240 5.20 -10.80 -11.89
N LEU A 241 5.26 -9.48 -11.95
CA LEU A 241 5.03 -8.63 -10.77
C LEU A 241 3.60 -8.77 -10.23
N LYS A 242 2.58 -8.85 -11.10
CA LYS A 242 1.20 -9.10 -10.67
C LYS A 242 1.06 -10.46 -9.97
N ALA A 243 1.68 -11.50 -10.52
CA ALA A 243 1.68 -12.84 -9.92
C ALA A 243 2.37 -12.86 -8.55
N CYS A 244 3.53 -12.19 -8.41
CA CYS A 244 4.20 -12.02 -7.12
C CYS A 244 3.32 -11.29 -6.10
N LEU A 245 2.65 -10.20 -6.52
CA LEU A 245 1.82 -9.40 -5.63
C LEU A 245 0.62 -10.20 -5.11
N GLU A 246 -0.03 -10.99 -5.97
CA GLU A 246 -1.15 -11.83 -5.58
C GLU A 246 -0.73 -12.91 -4.59
N MET A 247 0.43 -13.55 -4.83
CA MET A 247 1.02 -14.51 -3.90
C MET A 247 1.29 -13.87 -2.53
N PHE A 248 1.94 -12.71 -2.48
CA PHE A 248 2.24 -12.04 -1.21
C PHE A 248 0.98 -11.59 -0.47
N ARG A 249 -0.04 -11.09 -1.19
CA ARG A 249 -1.34 -10.71 -0.60
C ARG A 249 -2.10 -11.91 -0.05
N SER A 250 -2.08 -13.04 -0.74
CA SER A 250 -2.70 -14.26 -0.24
C SER A 250 -2.03 -14.74 1.05
N LEU A 251 -0.70 -14.71 1.10
CA LEU A 251 0.06 -15.07 2.28
C LEU A 251 -0.18 -14.11 3.45
N THR A 252 -0.29 -12.80 3.21
CA THR A 252 -0.62 -11.82 4.25
C THR A 252 -2.08 -11.94 4.70
N ALA A 253 -3.04 -12.24 3.83
CA ALA A 253 -4.46 -12.39 4.21
C ALA A 253 -4.72 -13.64 5.06
N LYS A 254 -4.03 -14.75 4.77
CA LYS A 254 -4.12 -16.02 5.52
C LYS A 254 -3.47 -15.96 6.91
N SER A 255 -2.83 -14.84 7.27
CA SER A 255 -2.09 -14.63 8.52
C SER A 255 -2.95 -14.48 9.80
N SER A 256 -4.28 -14.42 9.67
CA SER A 256 -5.20 -14.22 10.80
C SER A 256 -5.57 -15.49 11.59
N GLY A 257 -5.08 -16.68 11.18
CA GLY A 257 -5.38 -17.97 11.83
C GLY A 257 -4.22 -18.55 12.65
N LEU A 258 -4.47 -18.87 13.92
CA LEU A 258 -3.48 -19.34 14.92
C LEU A 258 -2.81 -20.70 14.59
N ALA A 259 -3.35 -21.50 13.67
CA ALA A 259 -2.92 -22.88 13.42
C ALA A 259 -1.82 -23.06 12.34
N ILE A 260 -1.30 -21.98 11.74
CA ILE A 260 -0.48 -22.03 10.51
C ILE A 260 1.01 -21.68 10.77
N GLY A 261 1.46 -21.59 12.03
CA GLY A 261 2.81 -21.08 12.37
C GLY A 261 4.00 -21.81 11.73
N ASN A 262 3.96 -23.16 11.65
CA ASN A 262 5.07 -23.94 11.07
C ASN A 262 5.03 -23.98 9.53
N LEU A 263 3.85 -24.07 8.92
CA LEU A 263 3.69 -23.99 7.47
C LEU A 263 4.12 -22.62 6.95
N ARG A 264 3.83 -21.57 7.72
CA ARG A 264 4.23 -20.19 7.47
C ARG A 264 5.75 -20.02 7.37
N ARG A 265 6.52 -20.60 8.29
CA ARG A 265 7.99 -20.53 8.28
C ARG A 265 8.60 -21.17 7.03
N THR A 266 8.06 -22.31 6.60
CA THR A 266 8.51 -23.00 5.38
C THR A 266 8.16 -22.20 4.13
N LEU A 267 6.94 -21.64 4.05
CA LEU A 267 6.50 -20.81 2.93
C LEU A 267 7.30 -19.50 2.83
N TYR A 268 7.66 -18.90 3.96
CA TYR A 268 8.48 -17.68 3.98
C TYR A 268 9.88 -17.92 3.42
N GLU A 269 10.53 -19.04 3.75
CA GLU A 269 11.87 -19.35 3.25
C GLU A 269 11.88 -19.55 1.73
N ASP A 270 10.84 -20.19 1.18
CA ASP A 270 10.66 -20.33 -0.27
C ASP A 270 10.48 -18.97 -0.95
N VAL A 271 9.69 -18.08 -0.32
CA VAL A 271 9.34 -16.76 -0.84
C VAL A 271 10.48 -15.74 -0.69
N LYS A 272 11.33 -15.87 0.33
CA LYS A 272 12.51 -15.02 0.57
C LYS A 272 13.45 -14.99 -0.64
N ASN A 273 13.54 -16.09 -1.37
CA ASN A 273 14.35 -16.18 -2.61
C ASN A 273 13.89 -15.19 -3.70
N LEU A 274 12.63 -14.71 -3.66
CA LEU A 274 12.10 -13.72 -4.59
C LEU A 274 12.57 -12.29 -4.28
N ALA A 275 13.05 -12.01 -3.07
CA ALA A 275 13.42 -10.66 -2.64
C ALA A 275 14.55 -10.07 -3.51
N GLN A 276 15.63 -10.82 -3.70
CA GLN A 276 16.79 -10.35 -4.45
C GLN A 276 16.46 -10.04 -5.92
N PRO A 277 15.81 -10.94 -6.68
CA PRO A 277 15.41 -10.64 -8.06
C PRO A 277 14.47 -9.43 -8.17
N ILE A 278 13.49 -9.28 -7.28
CA ILE A 278 12.57 -8.11 -7.27
C ILE A 278 13.35 -6.81 -7.09
N VAL A 279 14.37 -6.80 -6.24
CA VAL A 279 15.15 -5.59 -5.97
C VAL A 279 16.10 -5.26 -7.09
N LYS A 280 16.68 -6.26 -7.76
CA LYS A 280 17.38 -6.04 -9.03
C LYS A 280 16.47 -5.40 -10.07
N LEU A 281 15.20 -5.79 -10.15
CA LEU A 281 14.21 -5.16 -11.03
C LEU A 281 13.91 -3.71 -10.62
N ILE A 282 13.76 -3.42 -9.32
CA ILE A 282 13.59 -2.03 -8.82
C ILE A 282 14.79 -1.17 -9.24
N TRP A 283 16.01 -1.66 -9.04
CA TRP A 283 17.23 -0.95 -9.44
C TRP A 283 17.29 -0.72 -10.95
N TRP A 284 16.92 -1.72 -11.74
CA TRP A 284 16.85 -1.60 -13.19
C TRP A 284 15.84 -0.53 -13.62
N LEU A 285 14.61 -0.57 -13.10
CA LEU A 285 13.54 0.40 -13.40
C LEU A 285 13.92 1.82 -12.97
N THR A 286 14.67 1.94 -11.87
CA THR A 286 15.04 3.23 -11.28
C THR A 286 16.23 3.89 -11.99
N LEU A 287 17.25 3.14 -12.38
CA LEU A 287 18.48 3.67 -13.00
C LEU A 287 18.31 3.99 -14.50
N ASP A 288 17.37 3.35 -15.19
CA ASP A 288 17.19 3.51 -16.64
C ASP A 288 16.55 4.84 -17.07
N SER A 289 16.12 5.67 -16.11
CA SER A 289 15.51 6.98 -16.38
C SER A 289 16.52 8.09 -16.73
N GLU A 290 17.82 7.90 -16.44
CA GLU A 290 18.83 8.96 -16.56
C GLU A 290 19.30 9.26 -18.00
N GLN A 291 19.13 8.36 -18.96
CA GLN A 291 19.70 8.54 -20.31
C GLN A 291 18.82 9.29 -21.32
N LYS A 292 17.67 9.85 -20.92
CA LYS A 292 16.77 10.56 -21.85
C LYS A 292 16.97 12.07 -21.99
N ASN A 293 17.99 12.65 -21.35
CA ASN A 293 18.31 14.07 -21.51
C ASN A 293 19.21 14.38 -22.72
N GLY A 294 19.61 13.38 -23.50
CA GLY A 294 20.20 13.58 -24.84
C GLY A 294 19.11 13.69 -25.90
N GLY A 295 18.84 14.91 -26.36
CA GLY A 295 17.69 15.22 -27.21
C GLY A 295 17.62 14.44 -28.52
N PHE A 296 16.51 13.72 -28.74
CA PHE A 296 15.99 13.43 -30.07
C PHE A 296 14.46 13.30 -30.01
N LYS A 297 13.78 14.07 -30.87
CA LYS A 297 12.33 14.04 -31.10
C LYS A 297 11.88 12.62 -31.44
N LYS A 298 11.28 11.90 -30.49
CA LYS A 298 10.46 10.70 -30.74
C LYS A 298 8.99 11.11 -30.77
N ASN A 299 8.25 10.57 -31.73
CA ASN A 299 6.83 10.83 -31.96
C ASN A 299 6.00 10.86 -30.66
N THR A 300 5.27 11.96 -30.50
CA THR A 300 4.75 12.54 -29.25
C THR A 300 3.74 11.68 -28.49
N THR A 301 3.16 10.65 -29.12
CA THR A 301 2.17 9.75 -28.51
C THR A 301 2.75 8.41 -28.06
N GLN A 302 3.85 7.97 -28.66
CA GLN A 302 4.39 6.62 -28.47
C GLN A 302 5.46 6.56 -27.38
N GLY A 303 6.29 7.62 -27.26
CA GLY A 303 7.23 7.76 -26.15
C GLY A 303 6.54 7.91 -24.78
N LYS A 304 5.33 8.48 -24.76
CA LYS A 304 4.51 8.66 -23.55
C LYS A 304 4.01 7.32 -22.99
N ARG A 305 3.56 6.39 -23.85
CA ARG A 305 3.11 5.05 -23.41
C ARG A 305 4.23 4.18 -22.83
N THR A 306 5.42 4.22 -23.41
CA THR A 306 6.57 3.44 -22.89
C THR A 306 7.08 3.97 -21.55
N VAL A 307 7.00 5.29 -21.34
CA VAL A 307 7.34 5.91 -20.04
C VAL A 307 6.27 5.57 -18.99
N GLU A 308 4.99 5.65 -19.33
CA GLU A 308 3.90 5.30 -18.41
C GLU A 308 3.97 3.83 -17.98
N ASN A 309 4.21 2.90 -18.92
CA ASN A 309 4.37 1.48 -18.60
C ASN A 309 5.52 1.22 -17.62
N LYS A 310 6.64 1.96 -17.72
CA LYS A 310 7.78 1.79 -16.80
C LYS A 310 7.46 2.32 -15.39
N LYS A 311 6.68 3.40 -15.29
CA LYS A 311 6.19 3.92 -14.00
C LYS A 311 5.29 2.89 -13.30
N ASP A 312 4.30 2.38 -14.03
CA ASP A 312 3.40 1.33 -13.52
C ASP A 312 4.17 0.07 -13.08
N GLN A 313 5.21 -0.33 -13.83
CA GLN A 313 6.08 -1.44 -13.46
C GLN A 313 6.91 -1.14 -12.20
N LEU A 314 7.45 0.08 -12.05
CA LEU A 314 8.19 0.48 -10.86
C LEU A 314 7.30 0.49 -9.62
N TYR A 315 6.10 1.05 -9.75
CA TYR A 315 5.09 1.02 -8.70
C TYR A 315 4.71 -0.41 -8.30
N LEU A 316 4.48 -1.30 -9.28
CA LEU A 316 4.20 -2.72 -9.01
C LEU A 316 5.37 -3.40 -8.29
N ALA A 317 6.62 -3.16 -8.72
CA ALA A 317 7.81 -3.73 -8.10
C ALA A 317 7.99 -3.26 -6.64
N LEU A 318 7.81 -1.96 -6.39
CA LEU A 318 7.83 -1.39 -5.04
C LEU A 318 6.70 -1.94 -4.17
N THR A 319 5.51 -2.15 -4.73
CA THR A 319 4.37 -2.72 -4.02
C THR A 319 4.60 -4.20 -3.68
N CYS A 320 5.16 -4.99 -4.61
CA CYS A 320 5.58 -6.36 -4.33
C CYS A 320 6.59 -6.42 -3.18
N PHE A 321 7.60 -5.55 -3.24
CA PHE A 321 8.61 -5.46 -2.21
C PHE A 321 8.03 -5.05 -0.85
N LYS A 322 7.08 -4.10 -0.82
CA LYS A 322 6.34 -3.72 0.38
C LYS A 322 5.56 -4.88 1.00
N GLU A 323 4.80 -5.63 0.22
CA GLU A 323 4.03 -6.78 0.75
C GLU A 323 4.96 -7.91 1.23
N LEU A 324 6.07 -8.14 0.52
CA LEU A 324 7.11 -9.07 0.97
C LEU A 324 7.77 -8.63 2.29
N PHE A 325 8.04 -7.33 2.44
CA PHE A 325 8.62 -6.78 3.66
C PHE A 325 7.65 -6.87 4.85
N LYS A 326 6.34 -6.69 4.63
CA LYS A 326 5.34 -6.90 5.71
C LYS A 326 5.36 -8.32 6.27
N LEU A 327 5.56 -9.32 5.41
CA LEU A 327 5.67 -10.72 5.82
C LEU A 327 6.88 -10.93 6.74
N SER A 328 8.04 -10.36 6.40
CA SER A 328 9.26 -10.49 7.21
C SER A 328 9.20 -9.73 8.54
N VAL A 329 8.53 -8.58 8.55
CA VAL A 329 8.32 -7.79 9.77
C VAL A 329 7.47 -8.56 10.78
N SER A 330 6.44 -9.26 10.32
CA SER A 330 5.58 -10.05 11.21
C SER A 330 6.25 -11.31 11.78
N GLU A 331 7.36 -11.78 11.20
CA GLU A 331 8.10 -12.96 11.64
C GLU A 331 9.39 -12.64 12.41
N ASP A 332 9.67 -11.36 12.64
CA ASP A 332 10.92 -10.85 13.22
C ASP A 332 12.20 -11.24 12.46
N ARG A 333 12.07 -11.49 11.14
CA ARG A 333 13.17 -11.88 10.23
C ARG A 333 13.52 -10.80 9.21
N SER A 334 13.31 -9.53 9.57
CA SER A 334 13.58 -8.43 8.64
C SER A 334 15.08 -8.24 8.34
N SER A 335 15.97 -8.65 9.26
CA SER A 335 17.43 -8.59 9.08
C SER A 335 17.89 -9.36 7.84
N ASP A 336 17.43 -10.60 7.67
CA ASP A 336 17.74 -11.45 6.53
C ASP A 336 17.42 -10.79 5.18
N ILE A 337 16.25 -10.13 5.09
CA ILE A 337 15.85 -9.43 3.87
C ILE A 337 16.70 -8.18 3.71
N ILE A 338 16.94 -7.42 4.77
CA ILE A 338 17.78 -6.21 4.75
C ILE A 338 19.19 -6.52 4.24
N ASP A 339 19.84 -7.57 4.73
CA ASP A 339 21.19 -7.96 4.33
C ASP A 339 21.24 -8.40 2.85
N LEU A 340 20.25 -9.18 2.42
CA LEU A 340 20.09 -9.57 1.02
C LEU A 340 19.91 -8.36 0.09
N LEU A 341 19.21 -7.32 0.56
CA LEU A 341 18.99 -6.09 -0.19
C LEU A 341 20.25 -5.25 -0.34
N ILE A 342 21.01 -5.12 0.75
CA ILE A 342 22.29 -4.40 0.75
C ILE A 342 23.26 -5.07 -0.22
N SER A 343 23.37 -6.40 -0.19
CA SER A 343 24.23 -7.17 -1.10
C SER A 343 23.83 -7.06 -2.58
N SER A 344 22.56 -6.73 -2.85
CA SER A 344 22.01 -6.60 -4.20
C SER A 344 22.04 -5.16 -4.72
N ALA A 345 22.45 -4.21 -3.89
CA ALA A 345 22.51 -2.81 -4.23
C ALA A 345 23.75 -2.51 -5.10
N PRO A 346 23.64 -1.65 -6.12
CA PRO A 346 24.76 -1.37 -7.02
C PRO A 346 25.89 -0.62 -6.30
N SER A 347 27.14 -0.84 -6.71
CA SER A 347 28.34 -0.33 -6.01
C SER A 347 28.53 1.19 -6.05
N ASN A 348 27.66 1.94 -6.74
CA ASN A 348 27.76 3.38 -6.97
C ASN A 348 26.80 4.23 -6.10
N ILE A 349 26.26 3.66 -5.01
CA ILE A 349 25.26 4.35 -4.15
C ILE A 349 25.86 5.58 -3.47
N GLU A 350 27.15 5.53 -3.12
CA GLU A 350 27.86 6.63 -2.45
C GLU A 350 28.08 7.84 -3.39
N ASP A 351 28.24 7.62 -4.70
CA ASP A 351 28.47 8.69 -5.68
C ASP A 351 27.19 9.43 -6.11
N MET A 352 26.00 8.90 -5.78
CA MET A 352 24.70 9.45 -6.22
C MET A 352 23.97 10.25 -5.12
N MET A 353 24.53 10.32 -3.92
CA MET A 353 23.96 11.09 -2.80
C MET A 353 24.69 12.44 -2.71
N GLU A 354 23.97 13.55 -2.88
CA GLU A 354 24.57 14.86 -2.61
C GLU A 354 25.01 14.94 -1.13
N ALA A 355 26.22 15.45 -0.92
CA ALA A 355 26.89 15.56 0.39
C ALA A 355 26.04 16.27 1.47
N ASP A 356 25.06 17.07 1.06
CA ASP A 356 24.18 17.85 1.93
C ASP A 356 23.05 17.02 2.60
N GLN A 357 22.93 15.73 2.27
CA GLN A 357 21.94 14.81 2.85
C GLN A 357 22.50 13.86 3.92
N LEU A 358 23.80 13.99 4.26
CA LEU A 358 24.55 13.10 5.15
C LEU A 358 24.89 13.70 6.53
N HIS A 359 24.32 14.83 6.93
CA HIS A 359 24.51 15.36 8.28
C HIS A 359 23.69 14.55 9.31
N ASP A 360 24.30 13.55 9.94
CA ASP A 360 24.92 13.71 11.26
C ASP A 360 25.73 12.45 11.62
N ASN A 361 27.03 12.63 11.84
CA ASN A 361 27.94 11.59 12.32
C ASN A 361 27.77 11.46 13.84
N ASP A 362 27.16 10.36 14.29
CA ASP A 362 27.41 9.85 15.63
C ASP A 362 28.11 8.49 15.53
N THR A 363 29.44 8.57 15.42
CA THR A 363 30.40 7.46 15.41
C THR A 363 30.63 6.86 16.80
N THR A 364 29.63 6.83 17.68
CA THR A 364 29.82 6.39 19.08
C THR A 364 28.70 5.52 19.64
N VAL A 365 28.25 4.47 18.95
CA VAL A 365 27.46 3.41 19.62
C VAL A 365 27.83 2.03 19.10
N THR A 366 28.39 1.22 20.00
CA THR A 366 28.66 -0.23 19.94
C THR A 366 27.90 -0.92 18.81
N GLU A 367 28.61 -1.22 17.71
CA GLU A 367 28.01 -1.67 16.45
C GLU A 367 27.43 -3.08 16.57
N ASN A 368 26.09 -3.16 16.70
CA ASN A 368 25.39 -4.40 16.43
C ASN A 368 25.25 -4.52 14.90
N PRO A 369 25.73 -5.60 14.26
CA PRO A 369 25.72 -5.72 12.79
C PRO A 369 24.32 -5.57 12.17
N GLU A 370 23.27 -5.99 12.87
CA GLU A 370 21.87 -5.80 12.46
C GLU A 370 21.45 -4.32 12.37
N LYS A 371 22.00 -3.45 13.23
CA LYS A 371 21.71 -2.00 13.21
C LYS A 371 22.39 -1.32 12.03
N ARG A 372 23.58 -1.81 11.64
CA ARG A 372 24.32 -1.31 10.47
C ARG A 372 23.56 -1.62 9.17
N GLY A 373 23.02 -2.83 9.05
CA GLY A 373 22.21 -3.21 7.89
C GLY A 373 20.98 -2.32 7.70
N ALA A 374 20.20 -2.11 8.77
CA ALA A 374 19.03 -1.25 8.72
C ALA A 374 19.36 0.19 8.29
N HIS A 375 20.49 0.74 8.73
CA HIS A 375 20.92 2.09 8.38
C HIS A 375 21.30 2.22 6.89
N VAL A 376 22.09 1.27 6.35
CA VAL A 376 22.46 1.25 4.93
C VAL A 376 21.23 1.12 4.05
N PHE A 377 20.32 0.21 4.40
CA PHE A 377 19.10 0.01 3.65
C PHE A 377 18.16 1.22 3.70
N LEU A 378 18.13 1.93 4.84
CA LEU A 378 17.40 3.18 4.94
C LEU A 378 17.98 4.26 4.01
N ASN A 379 19.30 4.37 3.91
CA ASN A 379 19.93 5.33 2.99
C ASN A 379 19.61 5.03 1.52
N ILE A 380 19.54 3.74 1.17
CA ILE A 380 19.05 3.30 -0.15
C ILE A 380 17.62 3.80 -0.39
N LEU A 381 16.70 3.59 0.56
CA LEU A 381 15.31 4.03 0.43
C LEU A 381 15.19 5.56 0.39
N LYS A 382 15.97 6.29 1.18
CA LYS A 382 16.03 7.76 1.14
C LYS A 382 16.43 8.26 -0.26
N MET A 383 17.42 7.63 -0.88
CA MET A 383 17.86 7.96 -2.24
C MET A 383 16.77 7.62 -3.27
N LEU A 384 16.13 6.44 -3.17
CA LEU A 384 14.99 6.09 -4.04
C LEU A 384 13.83 7.09 -3.90
N TYR A 385 13.55 7.56 -2.67
CA TYR A 385 12.53 8.55 -2.40
C TYR A 385 12.86 9.91 -3.04
N ALA A 386 14.08 10.42 -2.82
CA ALA A 386 14.54 11.68 -3.42
C ALA A 386 14.45 11.65 -4.94
N ARG A 387 14.79 10.51 -5.56
CA ARG A 387 14.68 10.31 -7.00
C ARG A 387 13.23 10.22 -7.48
N ALA A 388 12.36 9.54 -6.75
CA ALA A 388 10.93 9.50 -7.08
C ALA A 388 10.32 10.90 -7.05
N LEU A 389 10.73 11.74 -6.09
CA LEU A 389 10.31 13.14 -6.00
C LEU A 389 10.82 13.96 -7.18
N SER A 390 12.11 13.87 -7.53
CA SER A 390 12.68 14.63 -8.65
C SER A 390 12.06 14.27 -10.00
N GLN A 391 11.56 13.04 -10.14
CA GLN A 391 10.85 12.56 -11.33
C GLN A 391 9.34 12.77 -11.27
N SER A 392 8.80 13.42 -10.23
CA SER A 392 7.35 13.63 -10.00
C SER A 392 6.52 12.33 -9.97
N LEU A 393 7.11 11.24 -9.46
CA LEU A 393 6.49 9.92 -9.34
C LEU A 393 5.69 9.80 -8.03
N SER A 394 4.43 10.25 -8.06
CA SER A 394 3.58 10.34 -6.87
C SER A 394 3.27 9.00 -6.21
N ARG A 395 2.87 7.98 -6.97
CA ARG A 395 2.49 6.66 -6.41
C ARG A 395 3.72 5.90 -5.88
N GLU A 396 4.83 6.05 -6.56
CA GLU A 396 6.09 5.40 -6.23
C GLU A 396 6.71 6.03 -4.98
N SER A 397 6.67 7.37 -4.86
CA SER A 397 7.10 8.06 -3.64
C SER A 397 6.26 7.63 -2.43
N GLU A 398 4.94 7.50 -2.57
CA GLU A 398 4.07 6.96 -1.52
C GLU A 398 4.45 5.52 -1.11
N ALA A 399 4.74 4.65 -2.07
CA ALA A 399 5.17 3.28 -1.77
C ALA A 399 6.52 3.26 -1.02
N VAL A 400 7.46 4.14 -1.38
CA VAL A 400 8.75 4.25 -0.71
C VAL A 400 8.63 4.88 0.67
N SER A 401 7.77 5.89 0.88
CA SER A 401 7.58 6.51 2.21
C SER A 401 7.03 5.50 3.23
N GLU A 402 6.12 4.63 2.81
CA GLU A 402 5.64 3.54 3.67
C GLU A 402 6.74 2.53 4.05
N LEU A 403 7.63 2.19 3.11
CA LEU A 403 8.77 1.31 3.38
C LEU A 403 9.75 1.95 4.38
N ILE A 404 10.09 3.22 4.18
CA ILE A 404 10.92 4.01 5.11
C ILE A 404 10.27 3.97 6.50
N PHE A 405 8.98 4.32 6.58
CA PHE A 405 8.26 4.32 7.85
C PHE A 405 8.29 2.96 8.55
N GLY A 406 8.03 1.87 7.81
CA GLY A 406 8.01 0.50 8.36
C GLY A 406 9.34 0.09 9.00
N ILE A 407 10.46 0.49 8.41
CA ILE A 407 11.81 0.18 8.92
C ILE A 407 12.17 1.10 10.07
N SER A 408 11.90 2.41 9.94
CA SER A 408 12.20 3.39 10.97
C SER A 408 11.47 3.11 12.29
N ARG A 409 10.29 2.46 12.25
CA ARG A 409 9.60 1.98 13.46
C ARG A 409 10.35 0.87 14.22
N LYS A 410 11.30 0.19 13.60
CA LYS A 410 12.17 -0.81 14.27
C LYS A 410 13.43 -0.19 14.87
N LEU A 411 13.78 1.03 14.47
CA LEU A 411 14.95 1.73 14.98
C LEU A 411 14.71 2.27 16.40
N HIS A 412 15.81 2.46 17.12
CA HIS A 412 15.83 3.18 18.40
C HIS A 412 15.24 4.60 18.23
N PRO A 413 14.56 5.16 19.24
CA PRO A 413 13.96 6.50 19.15
C PRO A 413 14.90 7.59 18.61
N ASP A 414 16.16 7.63 19.05
CA ASP A 414 17.12 8.65 18.58
C ASP A 414 17.44 8.52 17.08
N GLN A 415 17.65 7.29 16.60
CA GLN A 415 17.87 7.05 15.19
C GLN A 415 16.61 7.34 14.36
N ARG A 416 15.43 7.02 14.90
CA ARG A 416 14.15 7.32 14.26
C ARG A 416 13.97 8.83 14.09
N HIS A 417 14.32 9.60 15.13
CA HIS A 417 14.24 11.05 15.16
C HIS A 417 15.09 11.70 14.06
N LEU A 418 16.31 11.20 13.81
CA LEU A 418 17.15 11.66 12.69
C LEU A 418 16.46 11.48 11.32
N VAL A 419 15.71 10.39 11.14
CA VAL A 419 14.94 10.16 9.90
C VAL A 419 13.76 11.13 9.80
N GLY A 420 13.10 11.42 10.93
CA GLY A 420 12.07 12.45 11.02
C GLY A 420 12.61 13.83 10.62
N HIS A 421 13.78 14.21 11.12
CA HIS A 421 14.45 15.46 10.73
C HIS A 421 14.82 15.52 9.25
N TRP A 422 15.35 14.44 8.68
CA TRP A 422 15.59 14.35 7.25
C TRP A 422 14.29 14.56 6.44
N ALA A 423 13.19 13.90 6.82
CA ALA A 423 11.90 14.06 6.14
C ALA A 423 11.30 15.47 6.32
N ALA A 424 11.51 16.11 7.48
CA ALA A 424 11.15 17.51 7.69
C ALA A 424 11.98 18.44 6.79
N GLY A 425 13.28 18.15 6.61
CA GLY A 425 14.14 18.83 5.65
C GLY A 425 13.64 18.73 4.20
N LEU A 426 13.10 17.57 3.81
CA LEU A 426 12.46 17.41 2.51
C LEU A 426 11.19 18.27 2.35
N CYS A 427 10.40 18.42 3.42
CA CYS A 427 9.22 19.31 3.42
C CYS A 427 9.62 20.79 3.22
N ARG A 428 10.83 21.17 3.64
CA ARG A 428 11.40 22.52 3.46
C ARG A 428 11.93 22.71 2.04
N LYS A 429 12.69 21.75 1.51
CA LYS A 429 13.45 21.89 0.26
C LYS A 429 12.67 21.55 -1.03
N ASN A 430 11.57 20.80 -0.96
CA ASN A 430 10.89 20.28 -2.16
C ASN A 430 9.50 20.88 -2.41
N THR A 431 9.27 21.33 -3.65
CA THR A 431 7.93 21.74 -4.12
C THR A 431 7.18 20.53 -4.68
N VAL A 432 6.18 20.05 -3.93
CA VAL A 432 5.33 18.91 -4.34
C VAL A 432 3.97 19.41 -4.81
N GLN A 433 3.55 18.94 -6.00
CA GLN A 433 2.26 19.32 -6.60
C GLN A 433 1.13 18.33 -6.29
N SER A 434 1.47 17.08 -5.94
CA SER A 434 0.50 16.04 -5.61
C SER A 434 0.04 16.17 -4.15
N PRO A 435 -1.28 16.34 -3.89
CA PRO A 435 -1.80 16.43 -2.54
C PRO A 435 -1.49 15.19 -1.69
N THR A 436 -1.54 13.99 -2.27
CA THR A 436 -1.32 12.72 -1.56
C THR A 436 0.14 12.52 -1.17
N THR A 437 1.07 12.78 -2.10
CA THR A 437 2.51 12.73 -1.82
C THR A 437 2.91 13.74 -0.74
N ALA A 438 2.30 14.94 -0.74
CA ALA A 438 2.52 15.92 0.32
C ALA A 438 2.03 15.41 1.69
N GLN A 439 0.85 14.77 1.74
CA GLN A 439 0.34 14.16 2.96
C GLN A 439 1.29 13.09 3.50
N GLU A 440 1.75 12.17 2.64
CA GLU A 440 2.64 11.08 3.06
C GLU A 440 4.01 11.59 3.52
N MET A 441 4.56 12.63 2.89
CA MET A 441 5.81 13.25 3.33
C MET A 441 5.69 13.89 4.72
N VAL A 442 4.60 14.61 4.97
CA VAL A 442 4.33 15.23 6.29
C VAL A 442 4.07 14.17 7.35
N LYS A 443 3.30 13.12 7.02
CA LYS A 443 3.12 11.97 7.93
C LYS A 443 4.45 11.33 8.25
N LEU A 444 5.31 11.11 7.27
CA LEU A 444 6.63 10.51 7.49
C LEU A 444 7.49 11.37 8.43
N ALA A 445 7.52 12.68 8.23
CA ALA A 445 8.28 13.60 9.08
C ALA A 445 7.78 13.57 10.54
N VAL A 446 6.47 13.78 10.73
CA VAL A 446 5.89 13.92 12.08
C VAL A 446 5.88 12.60 12.86
N HIS A 447 5.48 11.48 12.24
CA HIS A 447 5.39 10.21 12.97
C HIS A 447 6.76 9.58 13.32
N LEU A 448 7.85 10.08 12.70
CA LEU A 448 9.21 9.64 13.02
C LEU A 448 9.92 10.58 14.01
N MET A 449 9.36 11.76 14.28
CA MET A 449 9.85 12.61 15.36
C MET A 449 9.43 12.08 16.73
N THR A 450 10.22 12.38 17.75
CA THR A 450 9.92 12.11 19.15
C THR A 450 9.13 13.28 19.72
N THR A 451 8.33 13.01 20.76
CA THR A 451 7.67 14.08 21.52
C THR A 451 8.74 14.87 22.28
N PRO A 452 8.74 16.22 22.24
CA PRO A 452 7.68 17.12 21.75
C PRO A 452 7.84 17.64 20.31
N ASP A 453 8.93 17.28 19.63
CA ASP A 453 9.33 17.86 18.34
C ASP A 453 8.30 17.59 17.23
N ASP A 454 7.61 16.46 17.30
CA ASP A 454 6.52 16.10 16.41
C ASP A 454 5.44 17.21 16.32
N MET A 455 4.95 17.68 17.47
CA MET A 455 3.91 18.71 17.51
C MET A 455 4.46 20.13 17.35
N ILE A 456 5.75 20.34 17.64
CA ILE A 456 6.44 21.60 17.29
C ILE A 456 6.46 21.75 15.77
N LEU A 457 6.88 20.72 15.04
CA LEU A 457 6.88 20.71 13.58
C LEU A 457 5.46 20.94 13.03
N VAL A 458 4.44 20.26 13.57
CA VAL A 458 3.04 20.49 13.16
C VAL A 458 2.63 21.95 13.41
N HIS A 459 3.03 22.55 14.53
CA HIS A 459 2.74 23.96 14.82
C HIS A 459 3.42 24.91 13.84
N GLU A 460 4.70 24.69 13.52
CA GLU A 460 5.44 25.48 12.52
C GLU A 460 4.75 25.41 11.16
N MET A 461 4.45 24.20 10.68
CA MET A 461 3.83 24.00 9.36
C MET A 461 2.40 24.55 9.31
N THR A 462 1.61 24.41 10.38
CA THR A 462 0.27 25.00 10.44
C THR A 462 0.28 26.53 10.51
N THR A 463 1.34 27.13 11.06
CA THR A 463 1.53 28.58 11.07
C THR A 463 1.80 29.11 9.66
N GLU A 464 2.64 28.41 8.88
CA GLU A 464 2.84 28.73 7.47
C GLU A 464 1.59 28.52 6.63
N LEU A 465 0.87 27.43 6.89
CA LEU A 465 -0.42 27.16 6.26
C LEU A 465 -1.45 28.26 6.56
N LYS A 466 -1.43 28.80 7.79
CA LYS A 466 -2.30 29.91 8.19
C LYS A 466 -2.01 31.16 7.36
N LYS A 467 -0.74 31.50 7.16
CA LYS A 467 -0.34 32.65 6.33
C LYS A 467 -0.88 32.50 4.91
N LEU A 468 -0.73 31.31 4.31
CA LEU A 468 -1.17 31.02 2.95
C LEU A 468 -2.70 31.01 2.78
N ILE A 469 -3.45 30.63 3.82
CA ILE A 469 -4.92 30.61 3.78
C ILE A 469 -5.52 32.00 4.04
N ALA A 470 -4.84 32.83 4.84
CA ALA A 470 -5.30 34.18 5.18
C ALA A 470 -5.07 35.22 4.06
N SER A 471 -4.08 35.02 3.17
CA SER A 471 -3.69 35.96 2.12
C SER A 471 -4.61 35.94 0.89
N GLY A 472 -5.93 36.01 1.08
CA GLY A 472 -6.96 35.80 0.06
C GLY A 472 -7.05 36.79 -1.13
N ASP A 473 -6.00 37.54 -1.45
CA ASP A 473 -5.97 38.50 -2.57
C ASP A 473 -5.14 37.98 -3.77
N GLU A 474 -5.56 38.36 -4.98
CA GLU A 474 -5.20 37.79 -6.29
C GLU A 474 -3.71 37.88 -6.71
N GLU A 475 -2.81 38.38 -5.85
CA GLU A 475 -1.34 38.36 -6.05
C GLU A 475 -0.62 37.40 -5.08
N SER A 476 -1.33 36.39 -4.56
CA SER A 476 -0.83 35.53 -3.48
C SER A 476 0.41 34.71 -3.84
N VAL A 477 1.38 34.69 -2.92
CA VAL A 477 2.53 33.78 -2.88
C VAL A 477 2.08 32.32 -3.11
N ASP A 478 2.56 31.69 -4.20
CA ASP A 478 2.13 30.34 -4.60
C ASP A 478 2.51 29.23 -3.59
N SER A 479 3.56 29.46 -2.78
CA SER A 479 4.13 28.49 -1.82
C SER A 479 4.82 29.17 -0.64
N SER A 480 4.74 28.59 0.57
CA SER A 480 5.48 29.08 1.74
C SER A 480 7.00 29.00 1.52
N GLU A 481 7.73 30.04 1.95
CA GLU A 481 9.20 30.11 1.89
C GLU A 481 9.88 29.17 2.89
N ALA A 482 9.26 28.92 4.05
CA ALA A 482 9.82 28.05 5.07
C ALA A 482 9.55 26.56 4.78
N PHE A 483 8.39 26.25 4.21
CA PHE A 483 8.00 24.90 3.82
C PHE A 483 7.41 24.89 2.41
N LEU A 484 8.24 24.63 1.40
CA LEU A 484 7.82 24.61 -0.02
C LEU A 484 6.70 23.60 -0.32
N ILE A 485 6.53 22.59 0.54
CA ILE A 485 5.42 21.64 0.45
C ILE A 485 4.05 22.28 0.74
N VAL A 486 4.00 23.42 1.44
CA VAL A 486 2.79 24.18 1.75
C VAL A 486 2.53 25.15 0.61
N ASN A 487 1.65 24.78 -0.31
CA ASN A 487 1.33 25.56 -1.50
C ASN A 487 -0.17 25.53 -1.84
N CYS A 488 -0.56 26.28 -2.86
CA CYS A 488 -1.97 26.44 -3.26
C CYS A 488 -2.67 25.10 -3.61
N LYS A 489 -1.92 24.08 -4.06
CA LYS A 489 -2.46 22.76 -4.44
C LYS A 489 -2.53 21.78 -3.27
N THR A 490 -1.61 21.87 -2.31
CA THR A 490 -1.51 20.96 -1.17
C THR A 490 -2.22 21.46 0.09
N LYS A 491 -2.51 22.77 0.20
CA LYS A 491 -3.06 23.39 1.43
C LYS A 491 -4.25 22.64 2.04
N ASN A 492 -5.23 22.24 1.24
CA ASN A 492 -6.42 21.56 1.74
C ASN A 492 -6.12 20.13 2.23
N SER A 493 -5.21 19.42 1.56
CA SER A 493 -4.83 18.06 1.97
C SER A 493 -3.99 18.09 3.24
N LEU A 494 -3.16 19.12 3.40
CA LEU A 494 -2.37 19.36 4.62
C LEU A 494 -3.24 19.73 5.83
N VAL A 495 -4.27 20.57 5.65
CA VAL A 495 -5.28 20.83 6.72
C VAL A 495 -5.83 19.51 7.27
N ALA A 496 -6.26 18.59 6.38
CA ALA A 496 -6.82 17.31 6.80
C ALA A 496 -5.80 16.44 7.56
N VAL A 497 -4.53 16.44 7.13
CA VAL A 497 -3.47 15.68 7.80
C VAL A 497 -3.14 16.25 9.17
N PHE A 498 -3.04 17.57 9.32
CA PHE A 498 -2.76 18.18 10.61
C PHE A 498 -3.91 17.99 11.60
N LEU A 499 -5.17 18.04 11.15
CA LEU A 499 -6.32 17.69 12.00
C LEU A 499 -6.28 16.20 12.41
N HIS A 500 -5.87 15.30 11.51
CA HIS A 500 -5.67 13.90 11.85
C HIS A 500 -4.54 13.72 12.89
N MET A 501 -3.44 14.46 12.78
CA MET A 501 -2.34 14.42 13.78
C MET A 501 -2.79 14.93 15.15
N VAL A 502 -3.65 15.95 15.18
CA VAL A 502 -4.30 16.38 16.42
C VAL A 502 -5.15 15.25 16.99
N ASP A 503 -6.00 14.59 16.18
CA ASP A 503 -6.83 13.49 16.68
C ASP A 503 -6.00 12.33 17.25
N SER A 504 -4.92 11.93 16.58
CA SER A 504 -3.95 10.96 17.11
C SER A 504 -3.38 11.40 18.46
N SER A 505 -2.99 12.67 18.59
CA SER A 505 -2.50 13.23 19.86
C SER A 505 -3.58 13.24 20.95
N LEU A 506 -4.86 13.47 20.60
CA LEU A 506 -5.98 13.39 21.55
C LEU A 506 -6.21 11.97 22.05
N ILE A 507 -6.01 10.96 21.19
CA ILE A 507 -6.09 9.54 21.58
C ILE A 507 -4.97 9.22 22.59
N GLU A 508 -3.74 9.69 22.35
CA GLU A 508 -2.61 9.55 23.29
C GLU A 508 -2.90 10.23 24.63
N LEU A 509 -3.44 11.45 24.61
CA LEU A 509 -3.85 12.17 25.82
C LEU A 509 -4.96 11.45 26.58
N GLU A 510 -5.95 10.89 25.89
CA GLU A 510 -7.03 10.12 26.52
C GLU A 510 -6.48 8.86 27.20
N TRP A 511 -5.58 8.14 26.52
CA TRP A 511 -4.92 6.97 27.09
C TRP A 511 -4.04 7.33 28.30
N GLY A 512 -3.20 8.35 28.18
CA GLY A 512 -2.32 8.79 29.26
C GLY A 512 -3.10 9.28 30.48
N LEU A 513 -4.23 9.97 30.27
CA LEU A 513 -5.15 10.36 31.33
C LEU A 513 -5.82 9.15 31.99
N GLY A 514 -6.18 8.12 31.21
CA GLY A 514 -6.68 6.84 31.73
C GLY A 514 -5.66 6.17 32.65
N LYS A 515 -4.39 6.12 32.22
CA LYS A 515 -3.28 5.59 33.03
C LYS A 515 -3.07 6.38 34.31
N LEU A 516 -3.07 7.71 34.23
CA LEU A 516 -2.96 8.59 35.39
C LEU A 516 -4.09 8.35 36.41
N LYS A 517 -5.33 8.20 35.94
CA LYS A 517 -6.48 7.89 36.81
C LYS A 517 -6.36 6.52 37.49
N ALA A 518 -5.85 5.52 36.79
CA ALA A 518 -5.60 4.20 37.38
C ALA A 518 -4.56 4.29 38.51
N MET A 519 -3.45 4.99 38.28
CA MET A 519 -2.41 5.25 39.30
C MET A 519 -2.98 6.00 40.51
N LEU A 520 -3.83 7.00 40.28
CA LEU A 520 -4.52 7.73 41.34
C LEU A 520 -5.44 6.82 42.17
N THR A 521 -6.22 5.96 41.53
CA THR A 521 -7.17 5.07 42.21
C THR A 521 -6.46 4.04 43.09
N LEU A 522 -5.33 3.51 42.64
CA LEU A 522 -4.48 2.61 43.42
C LEU A 522 -3.90 3.33 44.66
N GLY A 523 -3.47 4.59 44.51
CA GLY A 523 -2.94 5.39 45.62
C GLY A 523 -3.97 5.80 46.68
N TYR A 524 -5.26 5.87 46.35
CA TYR A 524 -6.33 6.16 47.32
C TYR A 524 -6.88 4.91 48.02
N GLY A 525 -6.66 3.72 47.45
CA GLY A 525 -7.12 2.44 48.01
C GLY A 525 -6.24 1.86 49.12
N SER A 526 -5.01 2.34 49.30
CA SER A 526 -4.13 1.93 50.41
C SER A 526 -4.41 2.79 51.66
N SER A 527 -5.55 2.56 52.30
CA SER A 527 -6.01 3.34 53.46
C SER A 527 -5.34 2.99 54.80
N ASN A 528 -4.15 2.35 54.79
CA ASN A 528 -3.39 2.11 56.01
C ASN A 528 -2.04 2.85 55.94
N VAL A 529 -2.03 3.98 56.65
CA VAL A 529 -0.96 4.59 57.44
C VAL A 529 0.50 4.37 56.99
N ASP A 530 1.17 5.52 56.79
CA ASP A 530 2.60 5.78 56.66
C ASP A 530 3.35 5.43 55.36
N GLU A 531 3.94 6.50 54.80
CA GLU A 531 5.10 6.67 53.89
C GLU A 531 5.48 5.67 52.78
N ASP A 532 4.87 4.49 52.62
CA ASP A 532 5.38 3.41 51.74
C ASP A 532 4.82 3.44 50.30
N GLN A 533 4.58 4.62 49.72
CA GLN A 533 4.47 4.69 48.26
C GLN A 533 5.89 4.76 47.71
N PRO A 534 6.40 3.74 46.97
CA PRO A 534 7.78 3.75 46.52
C PRO A 534 8.06 5.02 45.74
N ALA A 535 9.16 5.72 46.07
CA ALA A 535 9.50 7.01 45.48
C ALA A 535 9.45 7.02 43.95
N ASP A 536 9.69 5.87 43.33
CA ASP A 536 9.58 5.62 41.89
C ASP A 536 8.16 5.82 41.35
N GLU A 537 7.10 5.33 42.01
CA GLU A 537 5.72 5.48 41.55
C GLU A 537 5.23 6.94 41.60
N ARG A 538 5.57 7.67 42.66
CA ARG A 538 5.27 9.12 42.75
C ARG A 538 5.99 9.90 41.66
N THR A 539 7.25 9.53 41.40
CA THR A 539 8.07 10.15 40.37
C THR A 539 7.52 9.88 38.97
N GLN A 540 7.16 8.64 38.66
CA GLN A 540 6.51 8.24 37.41
C GLN A 540 5.17 8.97 37.19
N ARG A 541 4.38 9.12 38.26
CA ARG A 541 3.13 9.89 38.20
C ARG A 541 3.38 11.35 37.84
N MET A 542 4.35 12.01 38.49
CA MET A 542 4.68 13.41 38.20
C MET A 542 5.16 13.58 36.75
N PHE A 543 6.03 12.67 36.26
CA PHE A 543 6.49 12.70 34.88
C PHE A 543 5.34 12.52 33.88
N LEU A 544 4.39 11.63 34.16
CA LEU A 544 3.20 11.44 33.32
C LEU A 544 2.30 12.68 33.32
N GLU A 545 2.04 13.28 34.48
CA GLU A 545 1.27 14.53 34.59
C GLU A 545 1.92 15.67 33.79
N GLU A 546 3.23 15.83 33.95
CA GLU A 546 4.01 16.82 33.20
C GLU A 546 3.95 16.60 31.69
N ALA A 547 4.11 15.35 31.24
CA ALA A 547 4.03 14.98 29.84
C ALA A 547 2.63 15.30 29.26
N LEU A 548 1.56 15.02 30.00
CA LEU A 548 0.19 15.34 29.61
C LEU A 548 -0.02 16.85 29.44
N TYR A 549 0.51 17.68 30.36
CA TYR A 549 0.39 19.14 30.26
C TYR A 549 1.20 19.71 29.10
N SER A 550 2.42 19.21 28.92
CA SER A 550 3.28 19.60 27.79
C SER A 550 2.60 19.27 26.46
N ARG A 551 2.13 18.03 26.30
CA ARG A 551 1.42 17.56 25.10
C ARG A 551 0.14 18.34 24.85
N SER A 552 -0.65 18.61 25.89
CA SER A 552 -1.87 19.43 25.80
C SER A 552 -1.56 20.86 25.36
N THR A 553 -0.47 21.45 25.84
CA THR A 553 -0.03 22.78 25.43
C THR A 553 0.36 22.80 23.94
N SER A 554 1.08 21.80 23.45
CA SER A 554 1.41 21.69 22.03
C SER A 554 0.17 21.53 21.15
N VAL A 555 -0.85 20.77 21.60
CA VAL A 555 -2.14 20.66 20.91
C VAL A 555 -2.85 22.02 20.83
N VAL A 556 -2.81 22.82 21.90
CA VAL A 556 -3.35 24.20 21.88
C VAL A 556 -2.67 25.05 20.81
N HIS A 557 -1.35 25.01 20.73
CA HIS A 557 -0.59 25.76 19.73
C HIS A 557 -1.02 25.40 18.31
N VAL A 558 -1.17 24.11 18.00
CA VAL A 558 -1.65 23.65 16.69
C VAL A 558 -3.09 24.09 16.43
N LEU A 559 -4.01 23.86 17.37
CA LEU A 559 -5.43 24.24 17.21
C LEU A 559 -5.61 25.77 17.06
N SER A 560 -4.77 26.58 17.71
CA SER A 560 -4.82 28.05 17.61
C SER A 560 -4.50 28.57 16.20
N SER A 561 -3.72 27.83 15.41
CA SER A 561 -3.48 28.18 14.01
C SER A 561 -4.77 28.09 13.19
N PHE A 562 -5.60 27.08 13.44
CA PHE A 562 -6.84 26.84 12.72
C PHE A 562 -7.97 27.84 13.02
N THR A 563 -8.01 28.43 14.23
CA THR A 563 -9.04 29.44 14.56
C THR A 563 -8.94 30.70 13.69
N HIS A 564 -7.81 30.90 13.01
CA HIS A 564 -7.55 32.05 12.15
C HIS A 564 -7.54 31.69 10.66
N MET A 565 -7.89 30.46 10.29
CA MET A 565 -7.94 30.00 8.90
C MET A 565 -9.37 30.08 8.34
N SER A 566 -9.51 30.50 7.08
CA SER A 566 -10.76 30.40 6.32
C SER A 566 -11.00 28.96 5.83
N LEU A 567 -11.34 28.06 6.77
CA LEU A 567 -11.58 26.64 6.47
C LEU A 567 -12.86 26.45 5.66
N LYS A 568 -12.81 25.58 4.64
CA LYS A 568 -13.99 25.27 3.82
C LYS A 568 -15.01 24.45 4.62
N GLY A 569 -16.21 24.99 4.79
CA GLY A 569 -17.36 24.27 5.35
C GLY A 569 -18.63 25.08 5.47
N ARG A 570 -19.78 24.42 5.31
CA ARG A 570 -21.09 24.97 5.69
C ARG A 570 -21.52 24.29 6.98
N LEU A 571 -21.84 25.06 8.01
CA LEU A 571 -22.66 24.53 9.11
C LEU A 571 -24.05 24.25 8.51
N LYS A 572 -24.43 22.98 8.36
CA LYS A 572 -25.84 22.66 8.06
C LYS A 572 -26.67 23.28 9.19
N LYS A 573 -27.58 24.21 8.86
CA LYS A 573 -28.54 24.80 9.78
C LYS A 573 -29.38 23.68 10.41
N TYR A 574 -28.91 23.09 11.51
CA TYR A 574 -29.80 22.41 12.45
C TYR A 574 -30.69 23.51 13.03
N HIS A 575 -31.98 23.46 12.69
CA HIS A 575 -32.95 24.43 13.19
C HIS A 575 -32.88 24.53 14.71
N LYS A 576 -32.61 25.75 15.19
CA LYS A 576 -32.85 26.27 16.54
C LYS A 576 -32.65 25.28 17.70
N THR A 577 -31.40 25.15 18.12
CA THR A 577 -31.08 25.10 19.55
C THR A 577 -29.82 25.93 19.77
N PRO A 578 -29.81 26.90 20.70
CA PRO A 578 -28.60 27.63 21.03
C PRO A 578 -27.54 26.62 21.48
N ILE A 579 -26.29 26.83 21.07
CA ILE A 579 -25.13 26.06 21.52
C ILE A 579 -24.97 26.37 23.03
N LEU A 580 -25.74 25.65 23.85
CA LEU A 580 -25.51 25.51 25.27
C LEU A 580 -24.61 24.30 25.45
N LEU A 581 -23.38 24.57 25.85
CA LEU A 581 -22.46 23.59 26.42
C LEU A 581 -23.10 22.96 27.67
N HIS A 582 -23.94 21.94 27.50
CA HIS A 582 -24.34 21.08 28.60
C HIS A 582 -24.57 19.62 28.17
N SER A 583 -24.03 18.75 29.02
CA SER A 583 -24.17 17.30 29.14
C SER A 583 -25.35 16.62 28.42
N SER A 584 -25.07 15.56 27.65
CA SER A 584 -25.57 14.19 27.90
C SER A 584 -25.00 13.18 26.90
N ILE A 585 -24.94 11.93 27.36
CA ILE A 585 -24.34 10.75 26.75
C ILE A 585 -25.19 10.26 25.58
N GLN A 586 -24.59 9.91 24.43
CA GLN A 586 -24.77 8.59 23.79
C GLN A 586 -23.70 8.36 22.71
N SER A 587 -23.03 7.23 22.82
CA SER A 587 -22.19 6.59 21.81
C SER A 587 -23.07 6.00 20.71
N ASP A 588 -22.79 6.36 19.46
CA ASP A 588 -22.63 5.47 18.29
C ASP A 588 -22.62 6.32 17.01
N PHE A 589 -22.17 5.70 15.92
CA PHE A 589 -22.36 6.07 14.51
C PHE A 589 -21.17 6.65 13.74
N THR A 590 -20.50 5.70 13.06
CA THR A 590 -20.23 5.65 11.61
C THR A 590 -19.70 6.90 10.93
N PHE A 591 -18.41 6.80 10.57
CA PHE A 591 -17.69 7.68 9.66
C PHE A 591 -18.37 7.69 8.28
N ALA A 592 -19.08 8.77 7.95
CA ALA A 592 -19.46 9.11 6.59
C ALA A 592 -18.58 10.28 6.12
N TYR A 593 -17.95 10.12 4.96
CA TYR A 593 -16.95 11.01 4.36
C TYR A 593 -17.57 12.34 3.83
N SER A 594 -18.39 13.02 4.63
CA SER A 594 -19.16 14.21 4.25
C SER A 594 -18.95 15.45 5.14
N ASP A 595 -18.09 15.36 6.16
CA ASP A 595 -17.88 16.47 7.09
C ASP A 595 -16.90 17.49 6.51
N SER A 596 -17.25 18.77 6.65
CA SER A 596 -16.37 19.86 6.23
C SER A 596 -15.14 20.03 7.14
N GLN A 597 -14.04 20.61 6.65
CA GLN A 597 -12.82 20.80 7.44
C GLN A 597 -13.07 21.62 8.73
N ALA A 598 -13.96 22.61 8.63
CA ALA A 598 -14.39 23.41 9.77
C ALA A 598 -15.15 22.57 10.82
N GLU A 599 -16.00 21.63 10.38
CA GLU A 599 -16.71 20.73 11.28
C GLU A 599 -15.76 19.76 11.98
N GLN A 600 -14.81 19.18 11.25
CA GLN A 600 -13.79 18.31 11.83
C GLN A 600 -12.96 19.06 12.88
N PHE A 601 -12.53 20.29 12.59
CA PHE A 601 -11.83 21.14 13.55
C PHE A 601 -12.68 21.38 14.82
N LEU A 602 -13.95 21.74 14.70
CA LEU A 602 -14.83 21.95 15.85
C LEU A 602 -15.04 20.68 16.68
N LYS A 603 -15.22 19.52 16.04
CA LYS A 603 -15.34 18.21 16.71
C LYS A 603 -14.10 17.88 17.53
N LEU A 604 -12.91 18.08 16.96
CA LEU A 604 -11.64 17.83 17.64
C LEU A 604 -11.40 18.80 18.79
N THR A 605 -11.70 20.09 18.59
CA THR A 605 -11.61 21.11 19.64
C THR A 605 -12.55 20.79 20.81
N ALA A 606 -13.79 20.36 20.54
CA ALA A 606 -14.72 19.92 21.58
C ALA A 606 -14.22 18.67 22.34
N LYS A 607 -13.68 17.67 21.61
CA LYS A 607 -13.03 16.49 22.20
C LYS A 607 -11.86 16.90 23.10
N PHE A 608 -11.04 17.87 22.67
CA PHE A 608 -9.93 18.39 23.45
C PHE A 608 -10.39 19.09 24.74
N TYR A 609 -11.39 19.98 24.69
CA TYR A 609 -11.95 20.59 25.90
C TYR A 609 -12.54 19.56 26.88
N LYS A 610 -13.15 18.49 26.38
CA LYS A 610 -13.61 17.37 27.23
C LYS A 610 -12.44 16.68 27.94
N LEU A 611 -11.30 16.51 27.27
CA LEU A 611 -10.09 15.97 27.89
C LEU A 611 -9.51 16.94 28.92
N LEU A 612 -9.38 18.23 28.58
CA LEU A 612 -8.93 19.25 29.52
C LEU A 612 -9.81 19.31 30.77
N ALA A 613 -11.14 19.26 30.62
CA ALA A 613 -12.06 19.22 31.76
C ALA A 613 -11.84 17.97 32.64
N ARG A 614 -11.55 16.81 32.03
CA ARG A 614 -11.22 15.59 32.78
C ARG A 614 -9.85 15.70 33.49
N ILE A 615 -8.87 16.36 32.87
CA ILE A 615 -7.55 16.65 33.45
C ILE A 615 -7.70 17.64 34.64
N SER A 616 -8.47 18.72 34.48
CA SER A 616 -8.73 19.66 35.57
C SER A 616 -9.46 18.97 36.73
N LYS A 617 -10.42 18.08 36.44
CA LYS A 617 -11.10 17.29 37.48
C LYS A 617 -10.17 16.34 38.23
N SER A 618 -9.12 15.79 37.59
CA SER A 618 -8.16 14.93 38.29
C SER A 618 -7.23 15.71 39.22
N GLN A 619 -7.16 17.04 39.09
CA GLN A 619 -6.47 17.91 40.04
C GLN A 619 -7.30 18.26 41.27
N ILE A 620 -8.61 17.93 41.27
CA ILE A 620 -9.48 18.18 42.42
C ILE A 620 -9.42 16.97 43.34
N ALA A 621 -9.04 17.19 44.60
CA ALA A 621 -8.98 16.14 45.60
C ALA A 621 -10.40 15.61 45.91
N PRO A 622 -10.58 14.30 46.12
CA PRO A 622 -11.85 13.75 46.59
C PRO A 622 -12.25 14.34 47.95
N LYS A 623 -13.55 14.33 48.27
CA LYS A 623 -14.05 14.83 49.57
C LYS A 623 -13.33 14.11 50.72
N GLY A 624 -12.78 14.87 51.65
CA GLY A 624 -12.02 14.35 52.79
C GLY A 624 -10.50 14.32 52.60
N TYR A 625 -9.97 14.63 51.41
CA TYR A 625 -8.54 14.72 51.14
C TYR A 625 -8.05 16.17 51.01
N LYS A 626 -6.77 16.42 51.32
CA LYS A 626 -6.15 17.74 51.21
C LYS A 626 -6.05 18.15 49.74
N GLN A 627 -6.62 19.31 49.39
CA GLN A 627 -6.48 19.91 48.07
C GLN A 627 -5.06 20.46 47.90
N PHE A 628 -4.35 20.02 46.87
CA PHE A 628 -3.05 20.60 46.48
C PHE A 628 -3.26 21.71 45.45
N ILE A 629 -2.40 22.73 45.49
CA ILE A 629 -2.39 23.80 44.49
C ILE A 629 -1.88 23.19 43.18
N PRO A 630 -2.57 23.38 42.04
CA PRO A 630 -2.09 22.88 40.76
C PRO A 630 -0.70 23.44 40.43
N GLY A 631 0.19 22.57 39.97
CA GLY A 631 1.57 22.95 39.63
C GLY A 631 1.66 23.99 38.51
N LEU A 632 2.80 24.69 38.42
CA LEU A 632 3.03 25.78 37.47
C LEU A 632 2.76 25.38 36.00
N LYS A 633 3.10 24.14 35.62
CA LYS A 633 2.85 23.63 34.25
C LYS A 633 1.37 23.51 33.93
N PHE A 634 0.54 23.11 34.90
CA PHE A 634 -0.91 23.07 34.73
C PHE A 634 -1.48 24.48 34.56
N GLN A 635 -1.04 25.43 35.40
CA GLN A 635 -1.48 26.83 35.32
C GLN A 635 -1.12 27.44 33.96
N LYS A 636 0.11 27.23 33.48
CA LYS A 636 0.56 27.70 32.17
C LYS A 636 -0.25 27.09 31.03
N MET A 637 -0.50 25.78 31.06
CA MET A 637 -1.36 25.12 30.06
C MET A 637 -2.78 25.73 30.05
N ALA A 638 -3.37 25.96 31.22
CA ALA A 638 -4.71 26.54 31.33
C ALA A 638 -4.74 27.98 30.78
N GLU A 639 -3.75 28.81 31.13
CA GLU A 639 -3.61 30.18 30.62
C GLU A 639 -3.46 30.19 29.09
N VAL A 640 -2.55 29.38 28.55
CA VAL A 640 -2.32 29.26 27.11
C VAL A 640 -3.59 28.80 26.39
N THR A 641 -4.32 27.84 26.95
CA THR A 641 -5.62 27.41 26.39
C THR A 641 -6.61 28.56 26.31
N CYS A 642 -6.79 29.31 27.41
CA CYS A 642 -7.72 30.42 27.47
C CYS A 642 -7.36 31.53 26.47
N ARG A 643 -6.07 31.89 26.40
CA ARG A 643 -5.59 33.01 25.58
C ARG A 643 -5.50 32.66 24.11
N MET A 644 -4.96 31.51 23.77
CA MET A 644 -4.61 31.16 22.38
C MET A 644 -5.69 30.35 21.66
N LEU A 645 -6.55 29.63 22.39
CA LEU A 645 -7.60 28.80 21.77
C LEU A 645 -8.99 29.32 22.10
N THR A 646 -9.33 29.51 23.38
CA THR A 646 -10.71 29.85 23.79
C THR A 646 -11.18 31.18 23.20
N ALA A 647 -10.40 32.26 23.38
CA ALA A 647 -10.80 33.57 22.85
C ALA A 647 -10.91 33.58 21.30
N PRO A 648 -9.92 33.10 20.53
CA PRO A 648 -10.04 33.05 19.06
C PRO A 648 -11.13 32.12 18.54
N LEU A 649 -11.46 31.04 19.26
CA LEU A 649 -12.50 30.10 18.85
C LEU A 649 -13.88 30.75 18.79
N TYR A 650 -14.21 31.66 19.71
CA TYR A 650 -15.47 32.41 19.66
C TYR A 650 -15.58 33.24 18.38
N ASN A 651 -14.50 33.92 18.00
CA ASN A 651 -14.45 34.69 16.75
C ASN A 651 -14.60 33.77 15.53
N PHE A 652 -13.92 32.63 15.52
CA PHE A 652 -14.03 31.65 14.45
C PHE A 652 -15.48 31.14 14.26
N VAL A 653 -16.15 30.77 15.36
CA VAL A 653 -17.55 30.33 15.32
C VAL A 653 -18.47 31.45 14.83
N PHE A 654 -18.23 32.68 15.25
CA PHE A 654 -18.97 33.85 14.78
C PHE A 654 -18.84 34.04 13.26
N THR A 655 -17.61 34.02 12.72
CA THR A 655 -17.37 34.14 11.27
C THR A 655 -18.03 33.00 10.48
N LEU A 656 -17.98 31.76 10.98
CA LEU A 656 -18.67 30.64 10.34
C LEU A 656 -20.20 30.82 10.27
N GLN A 657 -20.79 31.47 11.28
CA GLN A 657 -22.23 31.76 11.33
C GLN A 657 -22.63 32.87 10.37
N GLU A 658 -21.85 33.95 10.24
CA GLU A 658 -22.11 35.04 9.29
C GLU A 658 -22.12 34.55 7.84
N VAL A 659 -21.15 33.70 7.46
CA VAL A 659 -21.07 33.10 6.11
C VAL A 659 -22.26 32.18 5.82
N CYS A 660 -22.90 31.60 6.84
CA CYS A 660 -24.11 30.78 6.68
C CYS A 660 -25.42 31.59 6.74
N GLY A 661 -25.38 32.84 7.20
CA GLY A 661 -26.54 33.74 7.33
C GLY A 661 -26.80 34.63 6.11
N THR A 662 -25.83 34.73 5.20
CA THR A 662 -25.85 35.59 3.99
C THR A 662 -26.27 34.87 2.70
N LEU A 663 -26.79 33.64 2.82
CA LEU A 663 -27.52 32.86 1.80
C LEU A 663 -28.89 32.46 2.36
#